data_AF-J2H824-F1
#
_entry.id   AF-J2H824-F1
#
_cell.length_a   1.000
_cell.length_b   1.000
_cell.length_c   1.000
_cell.angle_alpha   90.00
_cell.angle_beta   90.00
_cell.angle_gamma   90.00
#
_symmetry.space_group_name_H-M   'P 1'
#
loop_
_entity.id
_entity.type
_entity.pdbx_description
1 polymer ?
#
loop_
_entity_poly.entity_id
_entity_poly.type
_entity_poly.pdbx_seq_one_letter_code
_entity_poly.pdbx_strand_id
1 'polypeptide(L)'
;MNATATAEHYARPNLEGGLGLAGQLGFGAAIVAALGYVAYSVFSDANAAGVSALAFLPFALLFLALLIALGFEFVNGFHDTANAVATVIYTNAMPANVAVVWSGFFNFLGVLLSTGAVAFGIVSLLPVELILQVGSGAGFAMVFALLIAAILWNLATWWLGIPSSSSHTLIGSIIGVGVANAIMHGKSGTAGVDWTKATEIGQALLISPLVGFGLAALLFLALKVLVKNKELYQEPKGDTPPPLWIRALLIFTCTGVSFAHGSNDGQKGMGLIMLILIGTVPTAYALNRAVPASYTQEFHTGADAAYAALGGAPTVDLQPAAARIAVTRYIADKTFQPGTTPALAVLVKDIDRQVDEYGSLAKVPAAATENVRNDMYLASEGIKRLAKDKGAALNEGQAEAINGFKKSLDGGTRFIPTWVKVAVAFALGLGTMVGWKRIVVTVGEKIGKTHLTYVQGASAELGDGHDLRGRPPRPAGFDHPCPVLGRGGHDGRQRLGPADEHRPQHADGLGADAAGVDPARGRALRPVLADLLTRERDTGEPLISTQPGAGPGLVWGLDFAPDGSQVVVSCDSAFRWLHFNLADHGSRMWIEQAAMLPPGARELLLATDTHQRALVDGGAACCILHDFERDFDVRDTARVGALRVAVLPDLIVTARRHPLGSADLVISRIRDGARIDGPAGALDLLIGALSQNIDTVVRGLSHDVQAAEDAFLDGHDPPTSRALLGIRRRLAQIHRMLDGAQRVFRRLEQDDELPGTLQSTVEKLSQRLQGLDADALAVQGQLRLLRDELDLQSNQRTNQNLYVLSLMTALMLPATLVTGLFGMNTGGLPFTGAQGTLAAAAVAAGTALATYLFLRSKGFFP
;
A
#
# COMPACT_ATOMS: atom_id res chain seq x y z
N MET A 1 6.91 3.15 41.80
CA MET A 1 5.67 3.26 40.99
C MET A 1 6.08 3.08 39.54
N ASN A 2 5.90 1.86 39.02
CA ASN A 2 6.30 1.46 37.66
C ASN A 2 5.20 1.86 36.69
N ALA A 3 5.48 2.81 35.79
CA ALA A 3 4.66 3.06 34.61
C ALA A 3 5.10 2.11 33.50
N THR A 4 4.39 0.99 33.36
CA THR A 4 4.42 0.13 32.19
C THR A 4 3.94 0.93 30.98
N ALA A 5 4.87 1.29 30.08
CA ALA A 5 4.53 1.78 28.76
C ALA A 5 3.95 0.61 27.94
N THR A 6 2.63 0.49 27.94
CA THR A 6 1.90 -0.34 26.98
C THR A 6 2.14 0.25 25.60
N ALA A 7 2.84 -0.48 24.74
CA ALA A 7 2.80 -0.22 23.31
C ALA A 7 1.35 -0.43 22.85
N GLU A 8 0.59 0.67 22.73
CA GLU A 8 -0.75 0.63 22.15
C GLU A 8 -0.64 0.09 20.73
N HIS A 9 -1.22 -1.09 20.50
CA HIS A 9 -1.48 -1.58 19.16
C HIS A 9 -2.50 -0.62 18.53
N TYR A 10 -2.02 0.29 17.70
CA TYR A 10 -2.88 1.23 16.96
C TYR A 10 -3.89 0.44 16.11
N ALA A 11 -5.17 0.69 16.38
CA ALA A 11 -6.27 0.10 15.64
C ALA A 11 -6.27 0.63 14.21
N ARG A 12 -6.29 -0.27 13.21
CA ARG A 12 -6.38 0.10 11.80
C ARG A 12 -7.79 0.61 11.49
N PRO A 13 -7.95 1.65 10.64
CA PRO A 13 -9.25 2.04 10.15
C PRO A 13 -9.96 0.83 9.52
N ASN A 14 -11.26 0.67 9.77
CA ASN A 14 -12.02 -0.40 9.14
C ASN A 14 -12.19 -0.13 7.64
N LEU A 15 -11.31 -0.71 6.82
CA LEU A 15 -11.33 -0.64 5.36
C LEU A 15 -12.21 -1.73 4.73
N GLU A 16 -12.81 -2.63 5.52
CA GLU A 16 -13.52 -3.83 5.02
C GLU A 16 -15.01 -3.61 4.72
N GLY A 17 -15.60 -2.50 5.18
CA GLY A 17 -16.99 -2.15 4.87
C GLY A 17 -17.21 -1.95 3.36
N GLY A 18 -17.74 -2.96 2.68
CA GLY A 18 -18.16 -2.87 1.28
C GLY A 18 -19.49 -2.14 1.10
N LEU A 19 -19.80 -1.73 -0.13
CA LEU A 19 -21.16 -1.35 -0.50
C LEU A 19 -22.07 -2.58 -0.28
N GLY A 20 -23.12 -2.45 0.53
CA GLY A 20 -24.13 -3.50 0.67
C GLY A 20 -24.79 -3.84 -0.67
N LEU A 21 -25.57 -4.92 -0.73
CA LEU A 21 -26.21 -5.41 -1.96
C LEU A 21 -26.96 -4.31 -2.74
N ALA A 22 -27.70 -3.45 -2.02
CA ALA A 22 -28.41 -2.31 -2.61
C ALA A 22 -27.46 -1.28 -3.27
N GLY A 23 -26.29 -1.04 -2.68
CA GLY A 23 -25.28 -0.16 -3.23
C GLY A 23 -24.62 -0.73 -4.48
N GLN A 24 -24.36 -2.04 -4.51
CA GLN A 24 -23.85 -2.73 -5.69
C GLN A 24 -24.85 -2.72 -6.86
N LEU A 25 -26.13 -2.96 -6.57
CA LEU A 25 -27.21 -2.88 -7.56
C LEU A 25 -27.41 -1.45 -8.09
N GLY A 26 -27.40 -0.46 -7.20
CA GLY A 26 -27.47 0.96 -7.59
C GLY A 26 -26.27 1.40 -8.45
N PHE A 27 -25.07 0.94 -8.11
CA PHE A 27 -23.85 1.19 -8.89
C PHE A 27 -23.93 0.55 -10.29
N GLY A 28 -24.36 -0.71 -10.37
CA GLY A 28 -24.57 -1.39 -11.65
C GLY A 28 -25.62 -0.70 -12.52
N ALA A 29 -26.75 -0.28 -11.92
CA ALA A 29 -27.79 0.46 -12.62
C ALA A 29 -27.29 1.81 -13.15
N ALA A 30 -26.45 2.54 -12.39
CA ALA A 30 -25.85 3.79 -12.83
C ALA A 30 -24.93 3.62 -14.05
N ILE A 31 -24.11 2.55 -14.08
CA ILE A 31 -23.27 2.23 -15.24
C ILE A 31 -24.13 1.93 -16.47
N VAL A 32 -25.16 1.08 -16.34
CA VAL A 32 -26.05 0.73 -17.45
C VAL A 32 -26.78 1.97 -17.97
N ALA A 33 -27.28 2.82 -17.09
CA ALA A 33 -27.93 4.07 -17.46
C ALA A 33 -26.97 5.03 -18.19
N ALA A 34 -25.73 5.19 -17.70
CA ALA A 34 -24.73 6.03 -18.32
C ALA A 34 -24.34 5.52 -19.73
N LEU A 35 -24.10 4.21 -19.88
CA LEU A 35 -23.80 3.60 -21.17
C LEU A 35 -24.98 3.70 -22.14
N GLY A 36 -26.21 3.50 -21.65
CA GLY A 36 -27.43 3.68 -22.45
C GLY A 36 -27.60 5.13 -22.93
N TYR A 37 -27.32 6.11 -22.06
CA TYR A 37 -27.36 7.53 -22.40
C TYR A 37 -26.30 7.91 -23.45
N VAL A 38 -25.08 7.38 -23.35
CA VAL A 38 -24.03 7.56 -24.37
C VAL A 38 -24.46 6.97 -25.71
N ALA A 39 -24.93 5.73 -25.72
CA ALA A 39 -25.37 5.06 -26.95
C ALA A 39 -26.52 5.81 -27.64
N TYR A 40 -27.51 6.26 -26.85
CA TYR A 40 -28.62 7.07 -27.34
C TYR A 40 -28.13 8.41 -27.92
N SER A 41 -27.24 9.11 -27.22
CA SER A 41 -26.73 10.43 -27.64
C SER A 41 -25.92 10.34 -28.94
N VAL A 42 -25.04 9.35 -29.06
CA VAL A 42 -24.26 9.11 -30.28
C VAL A 42 -25.18 8.76 -31.46
N PHE A 43 -26.19 7.90 -31.24
CA PHE A 43 -27.16 7.56 -32.28
C PHE A 43 -27.98 8.78 -32.72
N SER A 44 -28.42 9.61 -31.78
CA SER A 44 -29.16 10.84 -32.04
C SER A 44 -28.33 11.85 -32.84
N ASP A 45 -27.09 12.11 -32.43
CA ASP A 45 -26.19 13.05 -33.11
C ASP A 45 -25.82 12.57 -34.52
N ALA A 46 -25.58 11.27 -34.69
CA ALA A 46 -25.23 10.70 -35.99
C ALA A 46 -26.41 10.74 -36.99
N ASN A 47 -27.63 10.46 -36.52
CA ASN A 47 -28.84 10.61 -37.34
C ASN A 47 -29.07 12.08 -37.72
N ALA A 48 -28.87 13.02 -36.79
CA ALA A 48 -29.00 14.45 -37.06
C ALA A 48 -27.97 14.96 -38.08
N ALA A 49 -26.78 14.33 -38.13
CA ALA A 49 -25.74 14.63 -39.12
C ALA A 49 -25.95 13.96 -40.49
N GLY A 50 -27.03 13.18 -40.67
CA GLY A 50 -27.33 12.51 -41.94
C GLY A 50 -26.43 11.29 -42.24
N VAL A 51 -25.80 10.72 -41.22
CA VAL A 51 -24.98 9.49 -41.36
C VAL A 51 -25.91 8.29 -41.42
N SER A 52 -25.92 7.56 -42.52
CA SER A 52 -26.75 6.37 -42.69
C SER A 52 -26.36 5.25 -41.70
N ALA A 53 -27.30 4.84 -40.85
CA ALA A 53 -27.15 3.83 -39.79
C ALA A 53 -26.77 2.41 -40.27
N LEU A 54 -26.63 2.18 -41.59
CA LEU A 54 -26.32 0.89 -42.19
C LEU A 54 -24.83 0.50 -42.13
N ALA A 55 -23.94 1.43 -41.77
CA ALA A 55 -22.51 1.14 -41.59
C ALA A 55 -22.21 0.61 -40.16
N PHE A 56 -22.57 -0.64 -39.88
CA PHE A 56 -22.44 -1.24 -38.54
C PHE A 56 -21.00 -1.19 -37.98
N LEU A 57 -19.99 -1.42 -38.82
CA LEU A 57 -18.60 -1.55 -38.37
C LEU A 57 -18.00 -0.24 -37.81
N PRO A 58 -18.09 0.93 -38.48
CA PRO A 58 -17.66 2.20 -37.89
C PRO A 58 -18.35 2.56 -36.58
N PHE A 59 -19.66 2.31 -36.45
CA PHE A 59 -20.40 2.54 -35.21
C PHE A 59 -19.96 1.59 -34.08
N ALA A 60 -19.71 0.31 -34.39
CA ALA A 60 -19.20 -0.65 -33.43
C ALA A 60 -17.79 -0.28 -32.95
N LEU A 61 -16.90 0.13 -33.86
CA LEU A 61 -15.55 0.59 -33.52
C LEU A 61 -15.56 1.90 -32.72
N LEU A 62 -16.45 2.84 -33.06
CA LEU A 62 -16.67 4.05 -32.29
C LEU A 62 -17.13 3.74 -30.87
N PHE A 63 -18.15 2.89 -30.73
CA PHE A 63 -18.66 2.49 -29.42
C PHE A 63 -17.56 1.83 -28.58
N LEU A 64 -16.76 0.94 -29.18
CA LEU A 64 -15.62 0.32 -28.51
C LEU A 64 -14.56 1.35 -28.09
N ALA A 65 -14.22 2.31 -28.96
CA ALA A 65 -13.26 3.37 -28.64
C ALA A 65 -13.75 4.26 -27.50
N LEU A 66 -15.04 4.63 -27.49
CA LEU A 66 -15.67 5.38 -26.39
C LEU A 66 -15.67 4.58 -25.10
N LEU A 67 -15.97 3.28 -25.16
CA LEU A 67 -15.95 2.40 -23.99
C LEU A 67 -14.54 2.33 -23.39
N ILE A 68 -13.51 2.21 -24.23
CA ILE A 68 -12.11 2.19 -23.79
C ILE A 68 -11.72 3.55 -23.18
N ALA A 69 -12.10 4.67 -23.80
CA ALA A 69 -11.83 6.00 -23.27
C ALA A 69 -12.53 6.26 -21.92
N LEU A 70 -13.81 5.88 -21.79
CA LEU A 70 -14.52 5.93 -20.52
C LEU A 70 -13.90 4.97 -19.48
N GLY A 71 -13.40 3.82 -19.91
CA GLY A 71 -12.64 2.90 -19.07
C GLY A 71 -11.33 3.51 -18.57
N PHE A 72 -10.62 4.26 -19.40
CA PHE A 72 -9.43 5.03 -19.00
C PHE A 72 -9.78 6.07 -17.92
N GLU A 73 -10.84 6.86 -18.13
CA GLU A 73 -11.31 7.83 -17.13
C GLU A 73 -11.76 7.17 -15.82
N PHE A 74 -12.40 6.01 -15.91
CA PHE A 74 -12.77 5.21 -14.76
C PHE A 74 -11.54 4.75 -13.96
N VAL A 75 -10.51 4.22 -14.64
CA VAL A 75 -9.25 3.80 -14.01
C VAL A 75 -8.49 4.99 -13.42
N ASN A 76 -8.50 6.15 -14.07
CA ASN A 76 -7.90 7.37 -13.54
C ASN A 76 -8.53 7.75 -12.19
N GLY A 77 -9.86 7.67 -12.10
CA GLY A 77 -10.59 7.89 -10.86
C GLY A 77 -10.05 7.07 -9.69
N PHE A 78 -9.58 5.83 -9.92
CA PHE A 78 -9.06 4.93 -8.87
C PHE A 78 -7.75 5.46 -8.27
N HIS A 79 -6.88 6.00 -9.13
CA HIS A 79 -5.56 6.53 -8.76
C HIS A 79 -5.69 7.84 -7.98
N ASP A 80 -6.57 8.72 -8.45
CA ASP A 80 -6.74 10.05 -7.88
C ASP A 80 -7.51 10.04 -6.56
N THR A 81 -8.34 9.02 -6.31
CA THR A 81 -9.07 8.86 -5.04
C THR A 81 -8.12 8.90 -3.86
N ALA A 82 -7.03 8.13 -3.95
CA ALA A 82 -6.18 7.88 -2.80
C ALA A 82 -5.46 9.13 -2.32
N ASN A 83 -5.09 10.02 -3.25
CA ASN A 83 -4.43 11.28 -2.95
C ASN A 83 -5.37 12.24 -2.21
N ALA A 84 -6.67 12.21 -2.53
CA ALA A 84 -7.66 13.11 -1.92
C ALA A 84 -8.27 12.58 -0.61
N VAL A 85 -8.40 11.26 -0.43
CA VAL A 85 -9.13 10.68 0.73
C VAL A 85 -8.23 10.12 1.83
N ALA A 86 -6.94 9.86 1.56
CA ALA A 86 -6.07 9.23 2.54
C ALA A 86 -6.03 10.02 3.85
N THR A 87 -5.87 11.35 3.81
CA THR A 87 -5.78 12.17 5.02
C THR A 87 -7.05 12.06 5.87
N VAL A 88 -8.24 12.26 5.28
CA VAL A 88 -9.51 12.23 6.04
C VAL A 88 -9.84 10.86 6.62
N ILE A 89 -9.36 9.78 5.99
CA ILE A 89 -9.51 8.40 6.48
C ILE A 89 -8.56 8.13 7.64
N TYR A 90 -7.25 8.39 7.47
CA TYR A 90 -6.24 8.08 8.49
C TYR A 90 -6.23 9.07 9.68
N THR A 91 -6.86 10.24 9.53
CA THR A 91 -7.12 11.18 10.63
C THR A 91 -8.45 10.90 11.34
N ASN A 92 -9.20 9.85 10.96
CA ASN A 92 -10.53 9.54 11.47
C ASN A 92 -11.54 10.70 11.34
N ALA A 93 -11.33 11.62 10.39
CA ALA A 93 -12.25 12.72 10.10
C ALA A 93 -13.53 12.24 9.39
N MET A 94 -13.42 11.21 8.56
CA MET A 94 -14.55 10.61 7.86
C MET A 94 -14.38 9.09 7.70
N PRO A 95 -15.44 8.28 7.89
CA PRO A 95 -15.40 6.86 7.58
C PRO A 95 -15.03 6.62 6.12
N ALA A 96 -14.24 5.57 5.85
CA ALA A 96 -13.66 5.34 4.53
C ALA A 96 -14.69 5.22 3.39
N ASN A 97 -15.81 4.55 3.63
CA ASN A 97 -16.91 4.45 2.67
C ASN A 97 -17.54 5.82 2.36
N VAL A 98 -17.70 6.68 3.37
CA VAL A 98 -18.27 8.02 3.17
C VAL A 98 -17.25 8.92 2.45
N ALA A 99 -15.97 8.86 2.83
CA ALA A 99 -14.90 9.67 2.22
C ALA A 99 -14.78 9.40 0.72
N VAL A 100 -14.87 8.14 0.34
CA VAL A 100 -14.75 7.70 -1.05
C VAL A 100 -15.97 8.13 -1.88
N VAL A 101 -17.20 7.97 -1.36
CA VAL A 101 -18.41 8.45 -2.04
C VAL A 101 -18.43 9.97 -2.15
N TRP A 102 -18.00 10.67 -1.10
CA TRP A 102 -17.86 12.12 -1.07
C TRP A 102 -16.89 12.60 -2.14
N SER A 103 -15.68 12.02 -2.17
CA SER A 103 -14.68 12.32 -3.20
C SER A 103 -15.20 12.05 -4.61
N GLY A 104 -15.86 10.91 -4.84
CA GLY A 104 -16.45 10.57 -6.14
C GLY A 104 -17.52 11.57 -6.60
N PHE A 105 -18.35 12.07 -5.67
CA PHE A 105 -19.35 13.10 -5.97
C PHE A 105 -18.70 14.44 -6.34
N PHE A 106 -17.64 14.86 -5.64
CA PHE A 106 -16.93 16.11 -5.97
C PHE A 106 -16.08 15.99 -7.23
N ASN A 107 -15.53 14.82 -7.54
CA ASN A 107 -14.92 14.54 -8.85
C ASN A 107 -15.95 14.71 -9.97
N PHE A 108 -17.14 14.13 -9.81
CA PHE A 108 -18.27 14.29 -10.74
C PHE A 108 -18.66 15.77 -10.92
N LEU A 109 -18.83 16.52 -9.84
CA LEU A 109 -19.14 17.96 -9.91
C LEU A 109 -18.01 18.77 -10.56
N GLY A 110 -16.75 18.42 -10.27
CA GLY A 110 -15.57 19.01 -10.88
C GLY A 110 -15.62 18.93 -12.40
N VAL A 111 -15.97 17.75 -12.94
CA VAL A 111 -16.14 17.55 -14.39
C VAL A 111 -17.27 18.41 -14.93
N LEU A 112 -18.45 18.39 -14.29
CA LEU A 112 -19.64 19.13 -14.77
C LEU A 112 -19.44 20.64 -14.81
N LEU A 113 -18.76 21.19 -13.81
CA LEU A 113 -18.50 22.63 -13.70
C LEU A 113 -17.24 23.08 -14.47
N SER A 114 -16.54 22.16 -15.13
CA SER A 114 -15.34 22.48 -15.89
C SER A 114 -15.64 23.20 -17.22
N THR A 115 -14.73 24.09 -17.60
CA THR A 115 -14.87 24.95 -18.78
C THR A 115 -14.48 24.26 -20.09
N GLY A 116 -13.74 23.16 -20.04
CA GLY A 116 -13.25 22.43 -21.22
C GLY A 116 -11.99 23.00 -21.87
N ALA A 117 -11.39 24.05 -21.31
CA ALA A 117 -10.21 24.70 -21.89
C ALA A 117 -8.98 23.78 -21.96
N VAL A 118 -8.77 22.91 -20.96
CA VAL A 118 -7.66 21.95 -20.92
C VAL A 118 -7.87 20.81 -21.92
N ALA A 119 -9.12 20.43 -22.20
CA ALA A 119 -9.47 19.37 -23.15
C ALA A 119 -8.89 19.65 -24.55
N PHE A 120 -9.03 20.89 -25.02
CA PHE A 120 -8.48 21.30 -26.32
C PHE A 120 -6.95 21.41 -26.32
N GLY A 121 -6.34 21.64 -25.15
CA GLY A 121 -4.89 21.53 -24.98
C GLY A 121 -4.41 20.12 -25.29
N ILE A 122 -5.08 19.09 -24.75
CA ILE A 122 -4.73 17.68 -25.01
C ILE A 122 -4.97 17.29 -26.47
N VAL A 123 -6.08 17.72 -27.07
CA VAL A 123 -6.33 17.51 -28.51
C VAL A 123 -5.18 18.08 -29.35
N SER A 124 -4.64 19.25 -28.96
CA SER A 124 -3.53 19.88 -29.68
C SER A 124 -2.15 19.24 -29.47
N LEU A 125 -2.01 18.31 -28.52
CA LEU A 125 -0.76 17.57 -28.28
C LEU A 125 -0.63 16.31 -29.13
N LEU A 126 -1.72 15.87 -29.75
CA LEU A 126 -1.73 14.67 -30.56
C LEU A 126 -1.12 14.94 -31.94
N PRO A 127 -0.48 13.94 -32.56
CA PRO A 127 0.07 14.07 -33.90
C PRO A 127 -1.00 14.60 -34.84
N VAL A 128 -0.68 15.65 -35.61
CA VAL A 128 -1.60 16.22 -36.59
C VAL A 128 -2.05 15.14 -37.59
N GLU A 129 -1.19 14.16 -37.89
CA GLU A 129 -1.51 12.98 -38.69
C GLU A 129 -2.66 12.13 -38.12
N LEU A 130 -2.84 12.08 -36.79
CA LEU A 130 -3.97 11.38 -36.15
C LEU A 130 -5.30 12.13 -36.39
N ILE A 131 -5.22 13.46 -36.49
CA ILE A 131 -6.33 14.35 -36.82
C ILE A 131 -6.58 14.42 -38.34
N LEU A 132 -5.59 14.08 -39.17
CA LEU A 132 -5.68 14.11 -40.64
C LEU A 132 -6.00 12.73 -41.26
N GLN A 133 -5.64 11.61 -40.63
CA GLN A 133 -5.97 10.25 -41.08
C GLN A 133 -7.29 9.72 -40.49
N VAL A 134 -8.16 10.65 -40.13
CA VAL A 134 -9.48 10.47 -39.52
C VAL A 134 -10.38 9.62 -40.43
N GLY A 135 -11.00 8.59 -39.85
CA GLY A 135 -11.82 7.62 -40.59
C GLY A 135 -11.05 6.52 -41.36
N SER A 136 -9.71 6.49 -41.29
CA SER A 136 -8.90 5.41 -41.87
C SER A 136 -8.57 4.31 -40.85
N GLY A 137 -8.25 3.09 -41.32
CA GLY A 137 -7.82 2.00 -40.44
C GLY A 137 -6.57 2.35 -39.59
N ALA A 138 -5.68 3.20 -40.12
CA ALA A 138 -4.50 3.69 -39.40
C ALA A 138 -4.87 4.61 -38.24
N GLY A 139 -5.86 5.49 -38.42
CA GLY A 139 -6.38 6.36 -37.37
C GLY A 139 -6.92 5.57 -36.17
N PHE A 140 -7.74 4.55 -36.44
CA PHE A 140 -8.26 3.66 -35.39
C PHE A 140 -7.14 2.91 -34.67
N ALA A 141 -6.17 2.34 -35.40
CA ALA A 141 -5.06 1.60 -34.80
C ALA A 141 -4.24 2.48 -33.84
N MET A 142 -3.96 3.72 -34.22
CA MET A 142 -3.25 4.68 -33.37
C MET A 142 -4.04 5.05 -32.10
N VAL A 143 -5.35 5.33 -32.23
CA VAL A 143 -6.23 5.60 -31.08
C VAL A 143 -6.31 4.41 -30.12
N PHE A 144 -6.48 3.19 -30.62
CA PHE A 144 -6.50 2.02 -29.75
C PHE A 144 -5.15 1.79 -29.09
N ALA A 145 -4.03 1.94 -29.82
CA ALA A 145 -2.69 1.76 -29.27
C ALA A 145 -2.40 2.75 -28.13
N LEU A 146 -2.72 4.04 -28.29
CA LEU A 146 -2.46 5.04 -27.25
C LEU A 146 -3.30 4.77 -25.99
N LEU A 147 -4.59 4.45 -26.16
CA LEU A 147 -5.51 4.19 -25.05
C LEU A 147 -5.17 2.91 -24.29
N ILE A 148 -4.91 1.82 -25.02
CA ILE A 148 -4.59 0.52 -24.41
C ILE A 148 -3.26 0.63 -23.66
N ALA A 149 -2.25 1.26 -24.25
CA ALA A 149 -0.97 1.48 -23.56
C ALA A 149 -1.17 2.28 -22.26
N ALA A 150 -1.97 3.34 -22.31
CA ALA A 150 -2.23 4.16 -21.14
C ALA A 150 -3.00 3.41 -20.03
N ILE A 151 -4.05 2.66 -20.41
CA ILE A 151 -4.84 1.85 -19.47
C ILE A 151 -3.99 0.73 -18.86
N LEU A 152 -3.22 -0.01 -19.67
CA LEU A 152 -2.39 -1.10 -19.18
C LEU A 152 -1.35 -0.59 -18.16
N TRP A 153 -0.72 0.55 -18.43
CA TRP A 153 0.24 1.13 -17.49
C TRP A 153 -0.42 1.60 -16.19
N ASN A 154 -1.59 2.26 -16.29
CA ASN A 154 -2.35 2.66 -15.10
C ASN A 154 -2.83 1.44 -14.29
N LEU A 155 -3.29 0.37 -14.93
CA LEU A 155 -3.67 -0.86 -14.22
C LEU A 155 -2.47 -1.59 -13.60
N ALA A 156 -1.32 -1.63 -14.29
CA ALA A 156 -0.11 -2.25 -13.78
C ALA A 156 0.41 -1.53 -12.53
N THR A 157 0.48 -0.19 -12.56
CA THR A 157 0.89 0.61 -11.40
C THR A 157 -0.09 0.48 -10.24
N TRP A 158 -1.40 0.44 -10.51
CA TRP A 158 -2.42 0.15 -9.48
C TRP A 158 -2.25 -1.26 -8.88
N TRP A 159 -2.00 -2.27 -9.71
CA TRP A 159 -1.83 -3.65 -9.24
C TRP A 159 -0.62 -3.78 -8.30
N LEU A 160 0.46 -3.05 -8.61
CA LEU A 160 1.66 -2.92 -7.77
C LEU A 160 1.49 -1.96 -6.59
N GLY A 161 0.37 -1.22 -6.53
CA GLY A 161 0.08 -0.23 -5.50
C GLY A 161 0.96 1.02 -5.57
N ILE A 162 1.56 1.31 -6.73
CA ILE A 162 2.44 2.46 -6.96
C ILE A 162 1.57 3.67 -7.37
N PRO A 163 1.68 4.82 -6.68
CA PRO A 163 0.99 6.03 -7.11
C PRO A 163 1.50 6.45 -8.49
N SER A 164 0.57 6.66 -9.42
CA SER A 164 0.89 7.03 -10.80
C SER A 164 0.14 8.28 -11.22
N SER A 165 0.72 9.04 -12.15
CA SER A 165 0.09 10.21 -12.73
C SER A 165 -0.49 9.86 -14.10
N SER A 166 -1.82 9.79 -14.18
CA SER A 166 -2.58 9.48 -15.39
C SER A 166 -2.25 10.40 -16.57
N SER A 167 -1.82 11.64 -16.30
CA SER A 167 -1.44 12.61 -17.34
C SER A 167 -0.12 12.24 -18.02
N HIS A 168 0.86 11.81 -17.24
CA HIS A 168 2.15 11.37 -17.79
C HIS A 168 2.00 10.05 -18.53
N THR A 169 1.14 9.17 -18.05
CA THR A 169 0.77 7.95 -18.76
C THR A 169 0.18 8.26 -20.13
N LEU A 170 -0.78 9.19 -20.20
CA LEU A 170 -1.40 9.62 -21.45
C LEU A 170 -0.36 10.28 -22.38
N ILE A 171 0.42 11.23 -21.90
CA ILE A 171 1.43 11.94 -22.72
C ILE A 171 2.51 10.97 -23.22
N GLY A 172 2.96 10.05 -22.38
CA GLY A 172 3.88 8.99 -22.78
C GLY A 172 3.31 8.10 -23.88
N SER A 173 2.02 7.75 -23.80
CA SER A 173 1.34 6.99 -24.86
C SER A 173 1.23 7.78 -26.18
N ILE A 174 0.97 9.10 -26.11
CA ILE A 174 0.90 10.00 -27.27
C ILE A 174 2.26 10.09 -27.96
N ILE A 175 3.33 10.31 -27.18
CA ILE A 175 4.70 10.32 -27.71
C ILE A 175 5.05 8.97 -28.33
N GLY A 176 4.71 7.86 -27.65
CA GLY A 176 4.96 6.51 -28.15
C GLY A 176 4.30 6.24 -29.50
N VAL A 177 3.01 6.59 -29.66
CA VAL A 177 2.30 6.46 -30.93
C VAL A 177 2.86 7.41 -31.99
N GLY A 178 3.21 8.66 -31.63
CA GLY A 178 3.83 9.61 -32.54
C GLY A 178 5.18 9.13 -33.09
N VAL A 179 6.03 8.54 -32.24
CA VAL A 179 7.31 7.94 -32.63
C VAL A 179 7.10 6.71 -33.51
N ALA A 180 6.21 5.79 -33.12
CA ALA A 180 5.90 4.60 -33.90
C ALA A 180 5.38 4.99 -35.31
N ASN A 181 4.48 5.97 -35.39
CA ASN A 181 3.95 6.47 -36.64
C ASN A 181 5.04 7.10 -37.53
N ALA A 182 5.97 7.87 -36.95
CA ALA A 182 7.09 8.47 -37.67
C ALA A 182 8.04 7.42 -38.28
N ILE A 183 8.34 6.36 -37.53
CA ILE A 183 9.18 5.24 -37.99
C ILE A 183 8.51 4.51 -39.17
N MET A 184 7.20 4.26 -39.10
CA MET A 184 6.48 3.51 -40.13
C MET A 184 6.31 4.28 -41.45
N HIS A 185 6.35 5.62 -41.44
CA HIS A 185 6.11 6.46 -42.62
C HIS A 185 7.36 7.18 -43.17
N GLY A 186 8.57 6.79 -42.75
CA GLY A 186 9.83 7.21 -43.40
C GLY A 186 10.22 8.69 -43.26
N LYS A 187 9.53 9.46 -42.40
CA LYS A 187 10.00 10.79 -41.96
C LYS A 187 11.14 10.59 -40.93
N SER A 188 11.95 11.61 -40.64
CA SER A 188 12.95 11.51 -39.54
C SER A 188 12.24 10.99 -38.29
N GLY A 189 12.85 10.01 -37.58
CA GLY A 189 12.18 9.20 -36.53
C GLY A 189 11.61 9.96 -35.33
N THR A 190 11.69 11.28 -35.34
CA THR A 190 11.21 12.22 -34.33
C THR A 190 10.21 13.25 -34.89
N ALA A 191 9.94 13.28 -36.20
CA ALA A 191 9.09 14.29 -36.85
C ALA A 191 7.59 14.19 -36.51
N GLY A 192 7.13 13.05 -36.00
CA GLY A 192 5.72 12.83 -35.61
C GLY A 192 5.35 13.38 -34.23
N VAL A 193 6.30 13.99 -33.51
CA VAL A 193 6.11 14.51 -32.14
C VAL A 193 6.52 15.99 -32.09
N ASP A 194 5.65 16.84 -31.52
CA ASP A 194 6.00 18.22 -31.21
C ASP A 194 6.93 18.26 -29.99
N TRP A 195 8.23 18.21 -30.22
CA TRP A 195 9.25 18.26 -29.17
C TRP A 195 9.22 19.55 -28.35
N THR A 196 8.76 20.66 -28.94
CA THR A 196 8.62 21.90 -28.18
C THR A 196 7.56 21.73 -27.11
N LYS A 197 6.42 21.12 -27.47
CA LYS A 197 5.34 20.83 -26.52
C LYS A 197 5.72 19.75 -25.51
N ALA A 198 6.39 18.67 -25.94
CA ALA A 198 6.87 17.63 -25.04
C ALA A 198 7.86 18.21 -24.00
N THR A 199 8.76 19.11 -24.40
CA THR A 199 9.68 19.81 -23.50
C THR A 199 8.94 20.74 -22.54
N GLU A 200 7.97 21.55 -23.01
CA GLU A 200 7.16 22.41 -22.12
C GLU A 200 6.47 21.60 -21.01
N ILE A 201 5.92 20.43 -21.36
CA ILE A 201 5.31 19.50 -20.41
C ILE A 201 6.36 18.91 -19.45
N GLY A 202 7.49 18.45 -19.98
CA GLY A 202 8.57 17.89 -19.17
C GLY A 202 9.15 18.91 -18.17
N GLN A 203 9.25 20.18 -18.57
CA GLN A 203 9.63 21.27 -17.67
C GLN A 203 8.58 21.50 -16.58
N ALA A 204 7.29 21.50 -16.94
CA ALA A 204 6.22 21.60 -15.95
C ALA A 204 6.27 20.46 -14.93
N LEU A 205 6.57 19.23 -15.36
CA LEU A 205 6.74 18.06 -14.48
C LEU A 205 7.90 18.22 -13.49
N LEU A 206 9.01 18.84 -13.90
CA LEU A 206 10.15 19.06 -13.01
C LEU A 206 9.94 20.23 -12.04
N ILE A 207 9.30 21.31 -12.53
CA ILE A 207 9.13 22.54 -11.77
C ILE A 207 7.96 22.45 -10.79
N SER A 208 6.88 21.75 -11.13
CA SER A 208 5.69 21.63 -10.25
C SER A 208 6.03 21.08 -8.86
N PRO A 209 6.75 19.94 -8.67
CA PRO A 209 7.07 19.48 -7.33
C PRO A 209 7.87 20.49 -6.51
N LEU A 210 8.77 21.27 -7.13
CA LEU A 210 9.55 22.30 -6.44
C LEU A 210 8.66 23.47 -5.97
N VAL A 211 7.72 23.89 -6.83
CA VAL A 211 6.77 24.96 -6.51
C VAL A 211 5.75 24.48 -5.49
N GLY A 212 5.14 23.32 -5.69
CA GLY A 212 4.21 22.68 -4.75
C GLY A 212 4.83 22.46 -3.37
N PHE A 213 6.05 21.91 -3.29
CA PHE A 213 6.75 21.73 -2.02
C PHE A 213 7.12 23.07 -1.36
N GLY A 214 7.55 24.05 -2.15
CA GLY A 214 7.82 25.41 -1.67
C GLY A 214 6.59 26.09 -1.09
N LEU A 215 5.45 26.03 -1.79
CA LEU A 215 4.17 26.59 -1.34
C LEU A 215 3.63 25.85 -0.11
N ALA A 216 3.70 24.51 -0.09
CA ALA A 216 3.30 23.71 1.07
C ALA A 216 4.15 24.04 2.31
N ALA A 217 5.48 24.19 2.13
CA ALA A 217 6.38 24.58 3.21
C ALA A 217 6.10 25.99 3.74
N LEU A 218 5.84 26.96 2.84
CA LEU A 218 5.45 28.33 3.22
C LEU A 218 4.11 28.35 3.95
N LEU A 219 3.12 27.60 3.46
CA LEU A 219 1.81 27.48 4.10
C LEU A 219 1.92 26.84 5.49
N PHE A 220 2.70 25.77 5.62
CA PHE A 220 2.98 25.11 6.89
C PHE A 220 3.66 26.07 7.89
N LEU A 221 4.68 26.82 7.44
CA LEU A 221 5.36 27.84 8.23
C LEU A 221 4.40 28.96 8.65
N ALA A 222 3.56 29.46 7.74
CA ALA A 222 2.57 30.49 8.03
C ALA A 222 1.54 30.00 9.07
N LEU A 223 1.02 28.77 8.91
CA LEU A 223 0.11 28.15 9.88
C LEU A 223 0.78 27.97 11.25
N LYS A 224 2.07 27.60 11.30
CA LYS A 224 2.84 27.51 12.55
C LYS A 224 2.98 28.84 13.28
N VAL A 225 3.03 29.95 12.54
CA VAL A 225 3.11 31.31 13.11
C VAL A 225 1.72 31.81 13.55
N LEU A 226 0.70 31.58 12.73
CA LEU A 226 -0.66 32.11 12.90
C LEU A 226 -1.54 31.28 13.87
N VAL A 227 -1.39 29.95 13.88
CA VAL A 227 -2.22 29.00 14.63
C VAL A 227 -1.39 28.33 15.72
N LYS A 228 -1.39 28.91 16.93
CA LYS A 228 -0.60 28.43 18.08
C LYS A 228 -1.28 27.31 18.90
N ASN A 229 -2.23 26.57 18.33
CA ASN A 229 -2.93 25.51 19.05
C ASN A 229 -2.12 24.20 19.00
N LYS A 230 -1.71 23.69 20.17
CA LYS A 230 -0.86 22.49 20.32
C LYS A 230 -1.55 21.21 19.84
N GLU A 231 -2.88 21.13 19.86
CA GLU A 231 -3.63 19.94 19.42
C GLU A 231 -3.48 19.66 17.91
N LEU A 232 -3.16 20.67 17.10
CA LEU A 232 -2.98 20.53 15.64
C LEU A 232 -1.65 19.90 15.23
N TYR A 233 -0.66 19.97 16.11
CA TYR A 233 0.70 19.48 15.89
C TYR A 233 0.96 18.18 16.66
N GLN A 234 -0.06 17.63 17.33
CA GLN A 234 -0.01 16.35 18.00
C GLN A 234 -0.61 15.27 17.10
N GLU A 235 -0.06 14.07 17.20
CA GLU A 235 -0.58 12.90 16.48
C GLU A 235 -1.99 12.53 16.99
N PRO A 236 -2.84 11.94 16.13
CA PRO A 236 -4.17 11.48 16.53
C PRO A 236 -4.08 10.51 17.72
N LYS A 237 -4.86 10.74 18.79
CA LYS A 237 -4.92 9.85 19.95
C LYS A 237 -5.93 8.74 19.69
N GLY A 238 -5.45 7.55 19.35
CA GLY A 238 -6.27 6.36 19.11
C GLY A 238 -7.32 6.57 18.01
N ASP A 239 -8.53 6.04 18.22
CA ASP A 239 -9.62 6.04 17.23
C ASP A 239 -10.56 7.26 17.32
N THR A 240 -10.14 8.33 18.01
CA THR A 240 -11.01 9.49 18.26
C THR A 240 -11.07 10.44 17.05
N PRO A 241 -12.27 10.89 16.63
CA PRO A 241 -12.40 11.85 15.55
C PRO A 241 -11.84 13.23 15.97
N PRO A 242 -11.28 14.00 15.03
CA PRO A 242 -10.69 15.30 15.33
C PRO A 242 -11.75 16.31 15.79
N PRO A 243 -11.34 17.36 16.53
CA PRO A 243 -12.20 18.48 16.88
C PRO A 243 -12.97 19.03 15.67
N LEU A 244 -14.23 19.42 15.87
CA LEU A 244 -15.18 19.74 14.77
C LEU A 244 -14.65 20.72 13.73
N TRP A 245 -13.90 21.74 14.14
CA TRP A 245 -13.36 22.74 13.21
C TRP A 245 -12.17 22.21 12.39
N ILE A 246 -11.33 21.34 12.97
CA ILE A 246 -10.25 20.63 12.26
C ILE A 246 -10.85 19.60 11.31
N ARG A 247 -11.86 18.87 11.78
CA ARG A 247 -12.64 17.96 10.96
C ARG A 247 -13.26 18.67 9.75
N ALA A 248 -13.87 19.84 9.95
CA ALA A 248 -14.41 20.65 8.87
C ALA A 248 -13.33 21.12 7.90
N LEU A 249 -12.16 21.52 8.39
CA LEU A 249 -11.02 21.90 7.55
C LEU A 249 -10.53 20.73 6.69
N LEU A 250 -10.32 19.55 7.26
CA LEU A 250 -9.87 18.36 6.53
C LEU A 250 -10.89 17.89 5.51
N ILE A 251 -12.18 17.94 5.84
CA ILE A 251 -13.25 17.63 4.88
C ILE A 251 -13.27 18.68 3.77
N PHE A 252 -13.07 19.96 4.08
CA PHE A 252 -13.01 21.03 3.09
C PHE A 252 -11.82 20.90 2.15
N THR A 253 -10.62 20.58 2.65
CA THR A 253 -9.44 20.36 1.83
C THR A 253 -9.61 19.13 0.94
N CYS A 254 -10.08 18.01 1.49
CA CYS A 254 -10.46 16.83 0.72
C CYS A 254 -11.46 17.17 -0.39
N THR A 255 -12.50 17.95 -0.08
CA THR A 255 -13.51 18.41 -1.06
C THR A 255 -12.89 19.23 -2.18
N GLY A 256 -12.01 20.18 -1.83
CA GLY A 256 -11.34 21.05 -2.80
C GLY A 256 -10.40 20.29 -3.73
N VAL A 257 -9.61 19.36 -3.17
CA VAL A 257 -8.71 18.49 -3.94
C VAL A 257 -9.52 17.59 -4.88
N SER A 258 -10.54 16.88 -4.38
CA SER A 258 -11.42 16.06 -5.23
C SER A 258 -12.07 16.90 -6.34
N PHE A 259 -12.59 18.09 -6.04
CA PHE A 259 -13.17 18.94 -7.08
C PHE A 259 -12.13 19.35 -8.15
N ALA A 260 -10.92 19.70 -7.73
CA ALA A 260 -9.84 20.10 -8.62
C ALA A 260 -9.35 18.94 -9.50
N HIS A 261 -9.19 17.74 -8.95
CA HIS A 261 -8.88 16.51 -9.69
C HIS A 261 -9.98 16.23 -10.71
N GLY A 262 -11.25 16.23 -10.29
CA GLY A 262 -12.41 16.09 -11.17
C GLY A 262 -12.39 17.06 -12.36
N SER A 263 -12.21 18.35 -12.08
CA SER A 263 -12.16 19.38 -13.11
C SER A 263 -10.98 19.21 -14.06
N ASN A 264 -9.83 18.77 -13.57
CA ASN A 264 -8.63 18.58 -14.38
C ASN A 264 -8.73 17.30 -15.22
N ASP A 265 -8.87 16.14 -14.58
CA ASP A 265 -8.88 14.82 -15.23
C ASP A 265 -10.10 14.66 -16.13
N GLY A 266 -11.27 15.15 -15.70
CA GLY A 266 -12.45 15.21 -16.54
C GLY A 266 -12.21 15.95 -17.85
N GLN A 267 -11.47 17.06 -17.84
CA GLN A 267 -11.11 17.77 -19.08
C GLN A 267 -10.19 16.95 -19.98
N LYS A 268 -9.33 16.07 -19.42
CA LYS A 268 -8.49 15.17 -20.21
C LYS A 268 -9.32 14.11 -20.91
N GLY A 269 -10.23 13.48 -20.17
CA GLY A 269 -11.20 12.53 -20.72
C GLY A 269 -12.07 13.14 -21.80
N MET A 270 -12.58 14.36 -21.57
CA MET A 270 -13.34 15.08 -22.59
C MET A 270 -12.51 15.34 -23.85
N GLY A 271 -11.25 15.76 -23.72
CA GLY A 271 -10.37 16.01 -24.86
C GLY A 271 -10.10 14.75 -25.67
N LEU A 272 -9.85 13.64 -24.98
CA LEU A 272 -9.63 12.32 -25.58
C LEU A 272 -10.88 11.81 -26.30
N ILE A 273 -12.06 11.91 -25.67
CA ILE A 273 -13.33 11.52 -26.31
C ILE A 273 -13.62 12.42 -27.51
N MET A 274 -13.40 13.74 -27.41
CA MET A 274 -13.59 14.64 -28.54
C MET A 274 -12.66 14.30 -29.70
N LEU A 275 -11.42 13.88 -29.45
CA LEU A 275 -10.55 13.37 -30.51
C LEU A 275 -11.17 12.15 -31.19
N ILE A 276 -11.65 11.17 -30.42
CA ILE A 276 -12.29 9.96 -30.98
C ILE A 276 -13.50 10.36 -31.83
N LEU A 277 -14.37 11.24 -31.31
CA LEU A 277 -15.58 11.67 -32.01
C LEU A 277 -15.28 12.43 -33.30
N ILE A 278 -14.39 13.42 -33.24
CA ILE A 278 -13.92 14.16 -34.42
C ILE A 278 -13.21 13.21 -35.39
N GLY A 279 -12.49 12.21 -34.87
CA GLY A 279 -11.67 11.30 -35.65
C GLY A 279 -12.40 10.11 -36.27
N THR A 280 -13.64 9.87 -35.89
CA THR A 280 -14.44 8.73 -36.38
C THR A 280 -15.74 9.18 -37.03
N VAL A 281 -16.35 10.26 -36.53
CA VAL A 281 -17.58 10.85 -37.06
C VAL A 281 -17.42 12.38 -37.15
N PRO A 282 -16.46 12.88 -37.96
CA PRO A 282 -16.23 14.31 -38.13
C PRO A 282 -17.49 15.05 -38.60
N THR A 283 -18.33 14.40 -39.39
CA THR A 283 -19.59 14.97 -39.90
C THR A 283 -20.53 15.45 -38.79
N ALA A 284 -20.56 14.76 -37.65
CA ALA A 284 -21.39 15.10 -36.50
C ALA A 284 -20.68 16.04 -35.51
N TYR A 285 -19.36 15.85 -35.30
CA TYR A 285 -18.65 16.46 -34.17
C TYR A 285 -17.55 17.48 -34.53
N ALA A 286 -17.24 17.69 -35.81
CA ALA A 286 -16.25 18.68 -36.23
C ALA A 286 -16.73 20.13 -36.01
N LEU A 287 -18.01 20.40 -36.29
CA LEU A 287 -18.64 21.71 -36.12
C LEU A 287 -19.69 21.66 -35.02
N ASN A 288 -19.79 22.73 -34.25
CA ASN A 288 -20.80 22.88 -33.22
C ASN A 288 -22.17 23.14 -33.88
N ARG A 289 -22.92 22.07 -34.12
CA ARG A 289 -24.28 22.13 -34.67
C ARG A 289 -25.32 22.61 -33.64
N ALA A 290 -24.96 22.74 -32.37
CA ALA A 290 -25.83 23.14 -31.26
C ALA A 290 -25.70 24.63 -30.89
N VAL A 291 -25.08 25.45 -31.74
CA VAL A 291 -25.00 26.90 -31.53
C VAL A 291 -26.40 27.56 -31.54
N PRO A 292 -26.64 28.60 -30.72
CA PRO A 292 -27.90 29.34 -30.71
C PRO A 292 -28.20 30.00 -32.06
N ALA A 293 -29.47 30.31 -32.34
CA ALA A 293 -29.86 31.00 -33.57
C ALA A 293 -29.19 32.39 -33.75
N SER A 294 -28.82 33.06 -32.66
CA SER A 294 -28.10 34.35 -32.71
C SER A 294 -26.65 34.21 -33.20
N TYR A 295 -26.06 33.02 -33.09
CA TYR A 295 -24.66 32.78 -33.40
C TYR A 295 -24.33 33.13 -34.86
N THR A 296 -25.19 32.78 -35.82
CA THR A 296 -24.94 33.11 -37.24
C THR A 296 -24.80 34.61 -37.44
N GLN A 297 -25.68 35.42 -36.85
CA GLN A 297 -25.64 36.87 -36.97
C GLN A 297 -24.39 37.47 -36.29
N GLU A 298 -24.05 36.99 -35.10
CA GLU A 298 -22.83 37.36 -34.38
C GLU A 298 -21.56 36.95 -35.16
N PHE A 299 -21.60 35.81 -35.85
CA PHE A 299 -20.51 35.30 -36.66
C PHE A 299 -20.23 36.22 -37.86
N HIS A 300 -21.26 36.57 -38.64
CA HIS A 300 -21.13 37.50 -39.77
C HIS A 300 -20.64 38.88 -39.34
N THR A 301 -21.22 39.42 -38.25
CA THR A 301 -20.81 40.73 -37.70
C THR A 301 -19.34 40.71 -37.26
N GLY A 302 -18.91 39.63 -36.59
CA GLY A 302 -17.53 39.43 -36.20
C GLY A 302 -16.59 39.28 -37.39
N ALA A 303 -17.01 38.54 -38.43
CA ALA A 303 -16.22 38.33 -39.64
C ALA A 303 -15.96 39.65 -40.37
N ASP A 304 -16.98 40.49 -40.54
CA ASP A 304 -16.85 41.80 -41.17
C ASP A 304 -15.96 42.74 -40.36
N ALA A 305 -16.08 42.74 -39.02
CA ALA A 305 -15.22 43.53 -38.15
C ALA A 305 -13.75 43.07 -38.21
N ALA A 306 -13.50 41.75 -38.21
CA ALA A 306 -12.15 41.20 -38.33
C ALA A 306 -11.56 41.46 -39.73
N TYR A 307 -12.37 41.34 -40.78
CA TYR A 307 -11.96 41.65 -42.15
C TYR A 307 -11.54 43.12 -42.30
N ALA A 308 -12.32 44.05 -41.75
CA ALA A 308 -11.97 45.47 -41.71
C ALA A 308 -10.69 45.73 -40.90
N ALA A 309 -10.55 45.07 -39.75
CA ALA A 309 -9.37 45.19 -38.89
C ALA A 309 -8.07 44.69 -39.55
N LEU A 310 -8.17 43.68 -40.43
CA LEU A 310 -7.04 43.11 -41.17
C LEU A 310 -6.67 43.93 -42.43
N GLY A 311 -7.33 45.07 -42.67
CA GLY A 311 -7.03 45.96 -43.79
C GLY A 311 -7.82 45.68 -45.08
N GLY A 312 -8.81 44.78 -45.04
CA GLY A 312 -9.70 44.50 -46.16
C GLY A 312 -9.06 43.70 -47.31
N ALA A 313 -9.60 43.86 -48.53
CA ALA A 313 -9.18 43.09 -49.70
C ALA A 313 -7.72 43.42 -50.07
N PRO A 314 -6.86 42.40 -50.30
CA PRO A 314 -5.54 42.65 -50.86
C PRO A 314 -5.63 43.41 -52.19
N THR A 315 -4.64 44.26 -52.47
CA THR A 315 -4.49 44.94 -53.78
C THR A 315 -4.19 43.97 -54.92
N VAL A 316 -3.91 42.70 -54.59
CA VAL A 316 -3.67 41.58 -55.52
C VAL A 316 -4.77 40.55 -55.29
N ASP A 317 -5.40 40.06 -56.36
CA ASP A 317 -6.42 39.01 -56.30
C ASP A 317 -5.80 37.70 -55.78
N LEU A 318 -5.96 37.45 -54.48
CA LEU A 318 -5.36 36.32 -53.79
C LEU A 318 -6.43 35.26 -53.57
N GLN A 319 -6.32 34.11 -54.25
CA GLN A 319 -7.31 33.04 -54.12
C GLN A 319 -7.32 32.41 -52.71
N PRO A 320 -8.48 31.91 -52.23
CA PRO A 320 -8.58 31.27 -50.91
C PRO A 320 -7.59 30.13 -50.68
N ALA A 321 -7.28 29.32 -51.71
CA ALA A 321 -6.29 28.25 -51.61
C ALA A 321 -4.87 28.80 -51.33
N ALA A 322 -4.49 29.90 -51.99
CA ALA A 322 -3.21 30.56 -51.74
C ALA A 322 -3.17 31.22 -50.35
N ALA A 323 -4.30 31.78 -49.90
CA ALA A 323 -4.46 32.32 -48.55
C ALA A 323 -4.22 31.25 -47.48
N ARG A 324 -4.83 30.07 -47.63
CA ARG A 324 -4.64 28.93 -46.71
C ARG A 324 -3.17 28.51 -46.61
N ILE A 325 -2.47 28.45 -47.73
CA ILE A 325 -1.04 28.08 -47.76
C ILE A 325 -0.20 29.15 -47.03
N ALA A 326 -0.47 30.43 -47.27
CA ALA A 326 0.24 31.52 -46.60
C ALA A 326 0.02 31.53 -45.09
N VAL A 327 -1.22 31.35 -44.62
CA VAL A 327 -1.54 31.28 -43.18
C VAL A 327 -0.95 30.02 -42.55
N THR A 328 -1.00 28.87 -43.24
CA THR A 328 -0.37 27.63 -42.78
C THR A 328 1.13 27.81 -42.58
N ARG A 329 1.81 28.43 -43.56
CA ARG A 329 3.24 28.74 -43.47
C ARG A 329 3.54 29.69 -42.31
N TYR A 330 2.72 30.71 -42.11
CA TYR A 330 2.87 31.64 -40.99
C TYR A 330 2.82 30.92 -39.62
N ILE A 331 1.89 29.97 -39.46
CA ILE A 331 1.75 29.19 -38.23
C ILE A 331 2.95 28.26 -38.04
N ALA A 332 3.38 27.57 -39.10
CA ALA A 332 4.48 26.62 -39.06
C ALA A 332 5.84 27.31 -38.81
N ASP A 333 6.18 28.30 -39.64
CA ASP A 333 7.48 28.96 -39.64
C ASP A 333 7.59 30.04 -38.55
N LYS A 334 6.46 30.41 -37.92
CA LYS A 334 6.39 31.38 -36.83
C LYS A 334 6.92 32.78 -37.20
N THR A 335 7.08 33.09 -38.50
CA THR A 335 7.64 34.34 -39.01
C THR A 335 6.59 35.19 -39.74
N PHE A 336 6.40 36.42 -39.27
CA PHE A 336 5.47 37.36 -39.92
C PHE A 336 5.98 37.79 -41.30
N GLN A 337 5.11 37.71 -42.30
CA GLN A 337 5.35 38.20 -43.65
C GLN A 337 4.32 39.30 -43.98
N PRO A 338 4.65 40.31 -44.78
CA PRO A 338 3.69 41.35 -45.18
C PRO A 338 2.41 40.80 -45.83
N GLY A 339 2.49 39.63 -46.48
CA GLY A 339 1.34 38.93 -47.08
C GLY A 339 0.45 38.16 -46.09
N THR A 340 0.83 38.04 -44.82
CA THR A 340 0.08 37.27 -43.81
C THR A 340 -1.27 37.92 -43.49
N THR A 341 -1.30 39.23 -43.23
CA THR A 341 -2.52 39.95 -42.84
C THR A 341 -3.57 39.93 -43.96
N PRO A 342 -3.23 40.21 -45.24
CA PRO A 342 -4.19 40.11 -46.33
C PRO A 342 -4.63 38.67 -46.62
N ALA A 343 -3.74 37.68 -46.48
CA ALA A 343 -4.14 36.27 -46.59
C ALA A 343 -5.15 35.87 -45.51
N LEU A 344 -4.97 36.35 -44.28
CA LEU A 344 -5.91 36.11 -43.20
C LEU A 344 -7.26 36.81 -43.45
N ALA A 345 -7.26 38.01 -44.03
CA ALA A 345 -8.48 38.72 -44.42
C ALA A 345 -9.30 37.94 -45.47
N VAL A 346 -8.62 37.42 -46.51
CA VAL A 346 -9.26 36.56 -47.54
C VAL A 346 -9.84 35.30 -46.88
N LEU A 347 -9.10 34.66 -45.98
CA LEU A 347 -9.56 33.46 -45.30
C LEU A 347 -10.79 33.74 -44.41
N VAL A 348 -10.81 34.86 -43.67
CA VAL A 348 -11.96 35.31 -42.88
C VAL A 348 -13.20 35.45 -43.76
N LYS A 349 -13.08 36.10 -44.93
CA LYS A 349 -14.22 36.31 -45.82
C LYS A 349 -14.67 35.04 -46.55
N ASP A 350 -13.75 34.13 -46.88
CA ASP A 350 -14.10 32.82 -47.44
C ASP A 350 -14.87 31.98 -46.42
N ILE A 351 -14.46 31.97 -45.15
CA ILE A 351 -15.18 31.29 -44.06
C ILE A 351 -16.58 31.88 -43.86
N ASP A 352 -16.68 33.21 -43.83
CA ASP A 352 -17.96 33.94 -43.73
C ASP A 352 -18.93 33.52 -44.83
N ARG A 353 -18.46 33.50 -46.09
CA ARG A 353 -19.21 33.02 -47.25
C ARG A 353 -19.63 31.56 -47.14
N GLN A 354 -18.73 30.68 -46.69
CA GLN A 354 -19.03 29.26 -46.50
C GLN A 354 -20.13 29.05 -45.45
N VAL A 355 -20.16 29.84 -44.37
CA VAL A 355 -21.22 29.76 -43.34
C VAL A 355 -22.54 30.34 -43.85
N ASP A 356 -22.50 31.44 -44.61
CA ASP A 356 -23.67 32.08 -45.22
C ASP A 356 -24.36 31.17 -46.25
N GLU A 357 -23.58 30.46 -47.08
CA GLU A 357 -24.08 29.54 -48.11
C GLU A 357 -25.06 28.49 -47.57
N TYR A 358 -24.84 28.04 -46.33
CA TYR A 358 -25.73 27.08 -45.65
C TYR A 358 -26.65 27.74 -44.61
N GLY A 359 -26.48 29.03 -44.33
CA GLY A 359 -27.25 29.84 -43.38
C GLY A 359 -27.00 29.53 -41.89
N SER A 360 -26.47 28.37 -41.53
CA SER A 360 -25.99 28.08 -40.17
C SER A 360 -25.03 26.90 -40.14
N LEU A 361 -24.20 26.81 -39.09
CA LEU A 361 -23.30 25.67 -38.88
C LEU A 361 -24.04 24.32 -38.81
N ALA A 362 -25.29 24.31 -38.34
CA ALA A 362 -26.11 23.11 -38.24
C ALA A 362 -26.49 22.53 -39.62
N LYS A 363 -26.58 23.39 -40.65
CA LYS A 363 -27.00 23.04 -42.01
C LYS A 363 -25.84 22.70 -42.94
N VAL A 364 -24.59 22.82 -42.48
CA VAL A 364 -23.42 22.46 -43.28
C VAL A 364 -23.46 20.95 -43.60
N PRO A 365 -23.41 20.56 -44.89
CA PRO A 365 -23.49 19.16 -45.28
C PRO A 365 -22.22 18.41 -44.86
N ALA A 366 -22.37 17.10 -44.67
CA ALA A 366 -21.29 16.21 -44.25
C ALA A 366 -20.02 16.35 -45.11
N ALA A 367 -20.17 16.46 -46.43
CA ALA A 367 -19.06 16.59 -47.39
C ALA A 367 -18.28 17.91 -47.27
N ALA A 368 -18.90 18.99 -46.78
CA ALA A 368 -18.25 20.30 -46.62
C ALA A 368 -17.75 20.55 -45.19
N THR A 369 -18.26 19.78 -44.21
CA THR A 369 -18.02 19.98 -42.78
C THR A 369 -16.52 20.02 -42.43
N GLU A 370 -15.72 19.11 -42.98
CA GLU A 370 -14.29 19.04 -42.70
C GLU A 370 -13.52 20.25 -43.22
N ASN A 371 -13.81 20.69 -44.45
CA ASN A 371 -13.17 21.86 -45.06
C ASN A 371 -13.49 23.14 -44.28
N VAL A 372 -14.78 23.37 -43.98
CA VAL A 372 -15.24 24.54 -43.20
C VAL A 372 -14.54 24.58 -41.84
N ARG A 373 -14.49 23.44 -41.14
CA ARG A 373 -13.83 23.33 -39.83
C ARG A 373 -12.33 23.62 -39.91
N ASN A 374 -11.64 23.05 -40.89
CA ASN A 374 -10.20 23.22 -41.05
C ASN A 374 -9.86 24.68 -41.34
N ASP A 375 -10.65 25.36 -42.17
CA ASP A 375 -10.49 26.79 -42.44
C ASP A 375 -10.73 27.64 -41.19
N MET A 376 -11.81 27.37 -40.45
CA MET A 376 -12.10 28.05 -39.19
C MET A 376 -10.98 27.87 -38.15
N TYR A 377 -10.44 26.65 -38.03
CA TYR A 377 -9.34 26.35 -37.12
C TYR A 377 -8.05 27.07 -37.54
N LEU A 378 -7.75 27.05 -38.84
CA LEU A 378 -6.59 27.72 -39.42
C LEU A 378 -6.64 29.24 -39.19
N ALA A 379 -7.80 29.86 -39.42
CA ALA A 379 -8.02 31.27 -39.15
C ALA A 379 -7.89 31.60 -37.64
N SER A 380 -8.45 30.77 -36.76
CA SER A 380 -8.36 30.98 -35.30
C SER A 380 -6.90 30.94 -34.81
N GLU A 381 -6.11 29.94 -35.23
CA GLU A 381 -4.69 29.86 -34.84
C GLU A 381 -3.84 30.95 -35.52
N GLY A 382 -4.16 31.32 -36.77
CA GLY A 382 -3.56 32.47 -37.45
C GLY A 382 -3.78 33.78 -36.69
N ILE A 383 -5.02 34.08 -36.29
CA ILE A 383 -5.37 35.26 -35.48
C ILE A 383 -4.66 35.23 -34.12
N LYS A 384 -4.67 34.08 -33.44
CA LYS A 384 -4.01 33.90 -32.13
C LYS A 384 -2.51 34.18 -32.18
N ARG A 385 -1.86 33.76 -33.27
CA ARG A 385 -0.44 34.03 -33.52
C ARG A 385 -0.24 35.52 -33.82
N LEU A 386 -1.04 36.08 -34.72
CA LEU A 386 -0.99 37.49 -35.12
C LEU A 386 -1.13 38.44 -33.91
N ALA A 387 -2.05 38.13 -32.99
CA ALA A 387 -2.27 38.90 -31.77
C ALA A 387 -1.06 38.93 -30.82
N LYS A 388 -0.11 37.99 -30.95
CA LYS A 388 1.14 37.94 -30.16
C LYS A 388 2.34 38.45 -30.92
N ASP A 389 2.19 38.72 -32.22
CA ASP A 389 3.28 39.05 -33.11
C ASP A 389 3.49 40.56 -33.18
N LYS A 390 4.62 41.03 -32.63
CA LYS A 390 4.95 42.46 -32.66
C LYS A 390 5.14 42.99 -34.09
N GLY A 391 5.44 42.11 -35.06
CA GLY A 391 5.58 42.48 -36.47
C GLY A 391 4.27 42.92 -37.14
N ALA A 392 3.12 42.54 -36.58
CA ALA A 392 1.81 42.89 -37.12
C ALA A 392 1.35 44.32 -36.79
N ALA A 393 1.98 44.98 -35.80
CA ALA A 393 1.70 46.35 -35.37
C ALA A 393 0.18 46.69 -35.20
N LEU A 394 -0.59 45.75 -34.65
CA LEU A 394 -2.03 45.92 -34.44
C LEU A 394 -2.33 46.99 -33.38
N ASN A 395 -3.30 47.86 -33.64
CA ASN A 395 -3.86 48.76 -32.63
C ASN A 395 -4.88 48.01 -31.73
N GLU A 396 -5.26 48.62 -30.59
CA GLU A 396 -6.16 47.97 -29.62
C GLU A 396 -7.51 47.57 -30.23
N GLY A 397 -8.11 48.42 -31.07
CA GLY A 397 -9.38 48.13 -31.74
C GLY A 397 -9.29 46.99 -32.76
N GLN A 398 -8.20 46.91 -33.52
CA GLN A 398 -7.92 45.79 -34.44
C GLN A 398 -7.73 44.50 -33.67
N ALA A 399 -6.98 44.53 -32.57
CA ALA A 399 -6.78 43.38 -31.72
C ALA A 399 -8.10 42.89 -31.09
N GLU A 400 -8.98 43.81 -30.67
CA GLU A 400 -10.29 43.46 -30.14
C GLU A 400 -11.19 42.81 -31.22
N ALA A 401 -11.26 43.40 -32.42
CA ALA A 401 -12.08 42.90 -33.51
C ALA A 401 -11.68 41.48 -33.96
N ILE A 402 -10.39 41.24 -34.21
CA ILE A 402 -9.92 39.90 -34.62
C ILE A 402 -10.10 38.88 -33.48
N ASN A 403 -9.90 39.28 -32.22
CA ASN A 403 -10.13 38.39 -31.07
C ASN A 403 -11.63 38.11 -30.85
N GLY A 404 -12.50 39.07 -31.17
CA GLY A 404 -13.95 38.90 -31.19
C GLY A 404 -14.36 37.81 -32.18
N PHE A 405 -13.92 37.91 -33.43
CA PHE A 405 -14.19 36.88 -34.44
C PHE A 405 -13.56 35.53 -34.08
N LYS A 406 -12.35 35.54 -33.52
CA LYS A 406 -11.70 34.32 -33.02
C LYS A 406 -12.57 33.59 -31.99
N LYS A 407 -13.24 34.31 -31.07
CA LYS A 407 -14.16 33.68 -30.11
C LYS A 407 -15.33 32.99 -30.83
N SER A 408 -15.87 33.59 -31.88
CA SER A 408 -16.90 32.96 -32.71
C SER A 408 -16.35 31.71 -33.41
N LEU A 409 -15.20 31.79 -34.08
CA LEU A 409 -14.53 30.64 -34.70
C LEU A 409 -14.32 29.48 -33.70
N ASP A 410 -13.84 29.78 -32.50
CA ASP A 410 -13.65 28.80 -31.44
C ASP A 410 -14.99 28.25 -30.92
N GLY A 411 -16.03 29.07 -30.78
CA GLY A 411 -17.37 28.61 -30.39
C GLY A 411 -17.99 27.63 -31.40
N GLY A 412 -17.65 27.78 -32.68
CA GLY A 412 -18.07 26.88 -33.75
C GLY A 412 -17.24 25.61 -33.91
N THR A 413 -16.00 25.56 -33.40
CA THR A 413 -15.05 24.44 -33.65
C THR A 413 -14.52 23.75 -32.39
N ARG A 414 -14.59 24.41 -31.23
CA ARG A 414 -14.04 23.95 -29.95
C ARG A 414 -15.16 23.82 -28.92
N PHE A 415 -16.05 22.86 -29.15
CA PHE A 415 -17.14 22.52 -28.23
C PHE A 415 -17.00 21.09 -27.70
N ILE A 416 -17.63 20.83 -26.56
CA ILE A 416 -17.73 19.49 -25.97
C ILE A 416 -19.22 19.23 -25.77
N PRO A 417 -19.80 18.20 -26.39
CA PRO A 417 -21.20 17.86 -26.18
C PRO A 417 -21.51 17.64 -24.70
N THR A 418 -22.69 18.08 -24.26
CA THR A 418 -23.12 17.92 -22.87
C THR A 418 -23.12 16.46 -22.43
N TRP A 419 -23.47 15.54 -23.34
CA TRP A 419 -23.46 14.11 -23.02
C TRP A 419 -22.03 13.59 -22.76
N VAL A 420 -21.01 14.12 -23.43
CA VAL A 420 -19.59 13.76 -23.19
C VAL A 420 -19.19 14.21 -21.79
N LYS A 421 -19.54 15.46 -21.41
CA LYS A 421 -19.33 15.97 -20.05
C LYS A 421 -19.95 15.05 -19.00
N VAL A 422 -21.21 14.68 -19.19
CA VAL A 422 -21.96 13.81 -18.27
C VAL A 422 -21.34 12.42 -18.22
N ALA A 423 -20.99 11.82 -19.36
CA ALA A 423 -20.40 10.49 -19.43
C ALA A 423 -19.04 10.41 -18.72
N VAL A 424 -18.17 11.40 -18.94
CA VAL A 424 -16.88 11.50 -18.24
C VAL A 424 -17.09 11.74 -16.75
N ALA A 425 -18.04 12.59 -16.36
CA ALA A 425 -18.35 12.84 -14.95
C ALA A 425 -18.76 11.55 -14.24
N PHE A 426 -19.63 10.75 -14.86
CA PHE A 426 -20.03 9.45 -14.33
C PHE A 426 -18.86 8.46 -14.31
N ALA A 427 -18.09 8.35 -15.39
CA ALA A 427 -16.95 7.44 -15.45
C ALA A 427 -15.92 7.77 -14.36
N LEU A 428 -15.52 9.03 -14.23
CA LEU A 428 -14.55 9.45 -13.22
C LEU A 428 -15.11 9.30 -11.80
N GLY A 429 -16.33 9.78 -11.54
CA GLY A 429 -16.95 9.74 -10.21
C GLY A 429 -17.24 8.32 -9.72
N LEU A 430 -17.76 7.44 -10.59
CA LEU A 430 -17.93 6.02 -10.27
C LEU A 430 -16.58 5.32 -10.13
N GLY A 431 -15.60 5.73 -10.94
CA GLY A 431 -14.24 5.24 -10.87
C GLY A 431 -13.65 5.46 -9.48
N THR A 432 -13.75 6.68 -8.97
CA THR A 432 -13.28 7.04 -7.64
C THR A 432 -13.85 6.17 -6.51
N MET A 433 -15.05 5.61 -6.70
CA MET A 433 -15.69 4.74 -5.71
C MET A 433 -15.14 3.30 -5.71
N VAL A 434 -14.31 2.94 -6.69
CA VAL A 434 -13.79 1.58 -6.92
C VAL A 434 -12.26 1.58 -6.84
N GLY A 435 -11.67 0.45 -6.41
CA GLY A 435 -10.21 0.24 -6.51
C GLY A 435 -9.31 1.06 -5.57
N TRP A 436 -9.86 2.04 -4.85
CA TRP A 436 -9.14 2.98 -3.99
C TRP A 436 -8.29 2.33 -2.87
N LYS A 437 -8.74 1.19 -2.33
CA LYS A 437 -8.15 0.56 -1.13
C LYS A 437 -6.65 0.30 -1.27
N ARG A 438 -6.20 -0.20 -2.42
CA ARG A 438 -4.80 -0.60 -2.62
C ARG A 438 -3.84 0.59 -2.54
N ILE A 439 -4.20 1.70 -3.19
CA ILE A 439 -3.35 2.89 -3.23
C ILE A 439 -3.43 3.64 -1.89
N VAL A 440 -4.61 3.76 -1.28
CA VAL A 440 -4.76 4.39 0.05
C VAL A 440 -3.95 3.65 1.12
N VAL A 441 -3.90 2.31 1.08
CA VAL A 441 -3.06 1.52 2.00
C VAL A 441 -1.57 1.78 1.73
N THR A 442 -1.13 1.83 0.47
CA THR A 442 0.27 2.14 0.18
C THR A 442 0.66 3.55 0.64
N VAL A 443 -0.16 4.56 0.33
CA VAL A 443 0.13 5.97 0.69
C VAL A 443 0.08 6.17 2.21
N GLY A 444 -0.90 5.60 2.90
CA GLY A 444 -1.08 5.78 4.33
C GLY A 444 -0.19 4.90 5.22
N GLU A 445 0.14 3.68 4.80
CA GLU A 445 0.86 2.71 5.66
C GLU A 445 2.28 2.36 5.19
N LYS A 446 2.60 2.50 3.89
CA LYS A 446 3.90 2.04 3.34
C LYS A 446 4.86 3.18 3.01
N ILE A 447 4.37 4.38 2.72
CA ILE A 447 5.20 5.54 2.37
C ILE A 447 5.55 6.38 3.61
N GLY A 448 4.70 6.41 4.64
CA GLY A 448 4.95 7.11 5.91
C GLY A 448 5.38 6.18 7.04
N LYS A 449 6.47 6.53 7.76
CA LYS A 449 6.94 5.79 8.96
C LYS A 449 6.30 6.28 10.27
N THR A 450 5.53 7.37 10.24
CA THR A 450 4.82 8.00 11.37
C THR A 450 3.46 8.55 10.91
N HIS A 451 2.46 8.59 11.79
CA HIS A 451 1.15 9.16 11.47
C HIS A 451 1.28 10.66 11.10
N LEU A 452 0.60 11.08 10.04
CA LEU A 452 0.51 12.49 9.64
C LEU A 452 -0.20 13.30 10.73
N THR A 453 0.42 14.39 11.20
CA THR A 453 -0.29 15.37 12.04
C THR A 453 -1.38 16.07 11.23
N TYR A 454 -2.43 16.58 11.90
CA TYR A 454 -3.54 17.24 11.22
C TYR A 454 -3.10 18.40 10.32
N VAL A 455 -2.08 19.18 10.75
CA VAL A 455 -1.54 20.29 9.95
C VAL A 455 -0.70 19.81 8.79
N GLN A 456 0.09 18.74 8.95
CA GLN A 456 0.84 18.17 7.83
C GLN A 456 -0.10 17.64 6.75
N GLY A 457 -1.18 16.95 7.15
CA GLY A 457 -2.23 16.50 6.24
C GLY A 457 -2.90 17.66 5.50
N ALA A 458 -3.41 18.65 6.22
CA ALA A 458 -4.08 19.82 5.61
C ALA A 458 -3.13 20.65 4.72
N SER A 459 -1.86 20.81 5.11
CA SER A 459 -0.89 21.58 4.32
C SER A 459 -0.44 20.84 3.06
N ALA A 460 -0.30 19.52 3.14
CA ALA A 460 0.01 18.69 1.98
C ALA A 460 -1.13 18.74 0.94
N GLU A 461 -2.39 18.60 1.39
CA GLU A 461 -3.55 18.68 0.49
C GLU A 461 -3.74 20.07 -0.14
N LEU A 462 -3.50 21.14 0.63
CA LEU A 462 -3.59 22.51 0.10
C LEU A 462 -2.45 22.86 -0.86
N GLY A 463 -1.27 22.27 -0.68
CA GLY A 463 -0.14 22.39 -1.62
C GLY A 463 -0.47 21.74 -2.98
N ASP A 464 -1.05 20.54 -2.96
CA ASP A 464 -1.48 19.83 -4.18
C ASP A 464 -2.61 20.60 -4.92
N GLY A 465 -3.53 21.23 -4.20
CA GLY A 465 -4.65 21.96 -4.80
C GLY A 465 -4.28 23.28 -5.48
N HIS A 466 -3.12 23.88 -5.19
CA HIS A 466 -2.77 25.24 -5.61
C HIS A 466 -1.71 25.34 -6.73
N ASP A 467 -1.05 24.23 -7.08
CA ASP A 467 0.02 24.18 -8.10
C ASP A 467 -0.48 23.98 -9.55
N LEU A 468 -1.80 24.09 -9.78
CA LEU A 468 -2.42 23.83 -11.08
C LEU A 468 -2.78 25.08 -11.90
N ARG A 469 -2.34 26.29 -11.48
CA ARG A 469 -2.50 27.49 -12.33
C ARG A 469 -1.28 27.69 -13.22
N GLY A 470 -1.37 27.15 -14.44
CA GLY A 470 -0.46 27.46 -15.55
C GLY A 470 -0.52 28.93 -15.98
N ARG A 471 0.07 29.83 -15.19
CA ARG A 471 0.46 31.19 -15.63
C ARG A 471 1.87 31.50 -15.12
N PRO A 472 2.80 31.97 -15.98
CA PRO A 472 4.11 32.41 -15.52
C PRO A 472 3.98 33.80 -14.84
N PRO A 473 4.49 34.01 -13.62
CA PRO A 473 4.81 35.35 -13.15
C PRO A 473 6.23 35.73 -13.59
N ARG A 474 6.37 36.99 -14.03
CA ARG A 474 7.65 37.62 -14.45
C ARG A 474 8.62 37.75 -13.25
N PRO A 475 9.94 37.76 -13.48
CA PRO A 475 10.91 37.90 -12.40
C PRO A 475 11.05 39.37 -11.98
N ALA A 476 11.01 39.63 -10.69
CA ALA A 476 11.64 40.80 -10.07
C ALA A 476 12.63 40.27 -9.04
N GLY A 477 13.92 40.53 -9.26
CA GLY A 477 14.99 40.12 -8.36
C GLY A 477 15.03 40.97 -7.09
N PHE A 478 15.72 40.47 -6.07
CA PHE A 478 16.54 41.28 -5.16
C PHE A 478 17.41 40.37 -4.28
N ASP A 479 18.49 41.00 -3.80
CA ASP A 479 19.76 40.47 -3.34
C ASP A 479 19.78 39.75 -1.97
N HIS A 480 20.87 39.00 -1.79
CA HIS A 480 21.55 38.53 -0.56
C HIS A 480 21.60 39.57 0.60
N PRO A 481 22.02 39.25 1.87
CA PRO A 481 22.90 38.15 2.28
C PRO A 481 22.61 37.46 3.65
N CYS A 482 23.42 36.41 3.87
CA CYS A 482 23.75 35.67 5.10
C CYS A 482 24.25 36.54 6.27
N PRO A 483 24.29 36.01 7.52
CA PRO A 483 25.58 35.66 8.14
C PRO A 483 25.52 34.34 8.95
N VAL A 484 26.47 33.39 8.83
CA VAL A 484 27.81 33.29 9.47
C VAL A 484 27.81 33.32 10.99
N LEU A 485 28.16 32.17 11.60
CA LEU A 485 28.90 31.92 12.86
C LEU A 485 28.80 30.39 13.13
N GLY A 486 29.80 29.62 13.53
CA GLY A 486 31.16 29.86 13.97
C GLY A 486 31.72 28.50 14.43
N ARG A 487 33.02 28.29 14.22
CA ARG A 487 33.80 27.08 14.50
C ARG A 487 33.72 26.58 15.95
N GLY A 488 33.91 25.26 16.11
CA GLY A 488 34.50 24.64 17.29
C GLY A 488 34.99 23.24 16.95
N GLY A 489 36.31 23.07 16.83
CA GLY A 489 36.96 21.78 16.65
C GLY A 489 37.68 21.34 17.93
N HIS A 490 37.85 20.03 18.09
CA HIS A 490 39.01 19.32 18.65
C HIS A 490 38.70 17.81 18.54
N ASP A 491 39.44 17.01 17.78
CA ASP A 491 40.79 16.46 18.02
C ASP A 491 40.75 15.21 18.92
N GLY A 492 41.31 14.10 18.44
CA GLY A 492 41.25 12.81 19.14
C GLY A 492 41.62 11.60 18.29
N ARG A 493 42.88 11.55 17.82
CA ARG A 493 43.54 10.40 17.18
C ARG A 493 43.59 9.16 18.09
N GLN A 494 43.55 7.96 17.49
CA GLN A 494 44.62 6.91 17.46
C GLN A 494 44.03 5.59 16.92
N ARG A 495 44.44 5.09 15.74
CA ARG A 495 45.62 4.22 15.41
C ARG A 495 45.45 2.80 15.98
N LEU A 496 45.70 1.65 15.33
CA LEU A 496 46.26 1.14 14.05
C LEU A 496 45.78 -0.35 13.99
N GLY A 497 45.31 -0.97 12.88
CA GLY A 497 46.09 -1.71 11.85
C GLY A 497 46.76 -3.01 12.36
N PRO A 498 47.10 -4.05 11.54
CA PRO A 498 46.68 -4.39 10.16
C PRO A 498 46.46 -5.92 9.88
N ALA A 499 46.22 -6.25 8.59
CA ALA A 499 46.64 -7.46 7.82
C ALA A 499 45.99 -8.82 8.19
N ASP A 500 45.80 -9.81 7.30
CA ASP A 500 45.82 -10.03 5.85
C ASP A 500 45.32 -11.48 5.64
N GLU A 501 44.82 -11.82 4.43
CA GLU A 501 44.90 -13.14 3.76
C GLU A 501 44.42 -14.45 4.47
N HIS A 502 43.90 -15.51 3.85
CA HIS A 502 43.29 -15.86 2.57
C HIS A 502 42.91 -17.36 2.70
N ARG A 503 41.70 -17.75 2.24
CA ARG A 503 41.29 -19.07 1.67
C ARG A 503 41.30 -20.36 2.55
N PRO A 504 40.69 -21.50 2.09
CA PRO A 504 39.82 -21.75 0.92
C PRO A 504 38.54 -22.59 1.18
N GLN A 505 37.76 -22.68 0.10
CA GLN A 505 36.61 -23.56 -0.17
C GLN A 505 36.89 -25.06 -0.01
N HIS A 506 35.84 -25.83 0.30
CA HIS A 506 35.64 -27.17 -0.24
C HIS A 506 34.16 -27.44 -0.53
N ALA A 507 33.95 -28.12 -1.65
CA ALA A 507 32.68 -28.57 -2.22
C ALA A 507 32.40 -30.05 -1.87
N ASP A 508 31.27 -30.52 -2.39
CA ASP A 508 30.72 -31.90 -2.44
C ASP A 508 29.52 -32.06 -1.48
N GLY A 509 28.31 -32.45 -1.88
CA GLY A 509 27.85 -33.11 -3.11
C GLY A 509 26.87 -34.23 -2.70
N LEU A 510 25.85 -34.47 -3.55
CA LEU A 510 24.83 -35.54 -3.50
C LEU A 510 23.58 -35.20 -2.63
N GLY A 511 22.35 -35.16 -3.12
CA GLY A 511 21.77 -35.56 -4.40
C GLY A 511 20.70 -36.65 -4.21
N ALA A 512 19.49 -36.34 -4.69
CA ALA A 512 18.42 -37.26 -5.12
C ALA A 512 17.65 -38.04 -4.02
N ASP A 513 16.38 -38.40 -4.16
CA ASP A 513 15.21 -37.90 -4.90
C ASP A 513 14.04 -38.82 -4.52
N ALA A 514 12.83 -38.27 -4.59
CA ALA A 514 11.59 -38.91 -5.04
C ALA A 514 10.73 -39.86 -4.16
N ALA A 515 9.42 -39.60 -4.35
CA ALA A 515 8.21 -40.42 -4.24
C ALA A 515 7.62 -40.61 -2.82
N GLY A 516 6.36 -40.30 -2.52
CA GLY A 516 5.19 -40.06 -3.38
C GLY A 516 4.12 -41.13 -3.15
N VAL A 517 2.91 -40.67 -2.81
CA VAL A 517 1.58 -41.30 -2.95
C VAL A 517 0.90 -41.83 -1.67
N ASP A 518 -0.37 -41.43 -1.64
CA ASP A 518 -1.46 -41.38 -0.66
C ASP A 518 -2.27 -42.74 -0.63
N PRO A 519 -3.52 -42.83 -0.11
CA PRO A 519 -3.85 -43.62 1.07
C PRO A 519 -4.90 -44.74 0.78
N ALA A 520 -5.45 -45.30 1.86
CA ALA A 520 -6.67 -46.12 1.95
C ALA A 520 -6.52 -47.65 1.93
N ARG A 521 -6.87 -48.28 3.06
CA ARG A 521 -7.87 -49.37 3.16
C ARG A 521 -8.11 -49.75 4.62
N GLY A 522 -9.37 -49.74 5.04
CA GLY A 522 -9.82 -50.42 6.25
C GLY A 522 -10.37 -51.80 5.93
N ARG A 523 -10.05 -52.81 6.77
CA ARG A 523 -11.00 -53.76 7.40
C ARG A 523 -10.25 -54.81 8.23
N ALA A 524 -10.75 -54.97 9.45
CA ALA A 524 -10.82 -56.14 10.34
C ALA A 524 -9.96 -57.38 10.05
N LEU A 525 -9.26 -57.89 11.09
CA LEU A 525 -9.31 -59.29 11.54
C LEU A 525 -8.47 -59.49 12.84
N ARG A 526 -9.13 -59.72 13.97
CA ARG A 526 -8.67 -60.65 15.03
C ARG A 526 -9.14 -62.06 14.58
N PRO A 527 -8.47 -63.19 14.87
CA PRO A 527 -7.74 -63.49 16.12
C PRO A 527 -6.45 -64.33 15.96
N VAL A 528 -5.29 -63.85 16.42
CA VAL A 528 -4.06 -64.69 16.59
C VAL A 528 -3.30 -64.29 17.85
N LEU A 529 -3.96 -64.34 19.02
CA LEU A 529 -3.29 -64.11 20.30
C LEU A 529 -3.88 -65.01 21.39
N ALA A 530 -3.97 -66.30 21.07
CA ALA A 530 -4.32 -67.36 22.02
C ALA A 530 -3.14 -68.31 22.29
N ASP A 531 -1.93 -68.01 21.79
CA ASP A 531 -0.78 -68.94 21.81
C ASP A 531 0.48 -68.37 22.49
N LEU A 532 0.32 -67.35 23.33
CA LEU A 532 1.42 -66.76 24.13
C LEU A 532 1.22 -66.96 25.65
N LEU A 533 0.37 -67.89 26.06
CA LEU A 533 0.07 -68.21 27.47
C LEU A 533 0.72 -69.51 27.99
N THR A 534 1.82 -69.96 27.38
CA THR A 534 2.63 -71.07 27.94
C THR A 534 4.11 -70.81 27.80
N ARG A 535 4.68 -70.01 28.71
CA ARG A 535 6.09 -70.12 29.13
C ARG A 535 6.25 -69.50 30.51
N GLU A 536 6.50 -70.36 31.49
CA GLU A 536 6.81 -70.00 32.87
C GLU A 536 8.22 -69.41 33.02
N ARG A 537 8.33 -68.50 34.00
CA ARG A 537 9.47 -68.18 34.91
C ARG A 537 10.83 -67.85 34.28
N ASP A 538 11.31 -66.62 34.49
CA ASP A 538 12.44 -66.31 35.40
C ASP A 538 12.83 -64.81 35.31
N THR A 539 12.25 -63.93 36.14
CA THR A 539 12.83 -62.63 36.55
C THR A 539 12.01 -62.06 37.72
N GLY A 540 12.68 -61.75 38.83
CA GLY A 540 12.07 -61.15 40.01
C GLY A 540 11.73 -59.67 39.83
N GLU A 541 10.73 -59.35 39.02
CA GLU A 541 10.12 -58.01 38.95
C GLU A 541 8.81 -57.97 39.77
N PRO A 542 8.57 -56.95 40.62
CA PRO A 542 7.26 -56.75 41.24
C PRO A 542 6.23 -56.30 40.19
N LEU A 543 5.23 -57.16 39.94
CA LEU A 543 4.05 -56.91 39.12
C LEU A 543 3.22 -55.74 39.66
N ILE A 544 3.16 -54.61 38.94
CA ILE A 544 2.01 -53.69 39.02
C ILE A 544 0.83 -54.40 38.36
N SER A 545 -0.06 -54.93 39.20
CA SER A 545 -1.25 -55.68 38.82
C SER A 545 -2.08 -54.95 37.76
N THR A 546 -2.27 -55.62 36.63
CA THR A 546 -3.47 -55.51 35.77
C THR A 546 -4.39 -56.70 36.05
N GLN A 547 -4.74 -56.95 37.32
CA GLN A 547 -5.74 -57.95 37.73
C GLN A 547 -6.83 -57.31 38.61
N PRO A 548 -8.09 -57.78 38.50
CA PRO A 548 -9.29 -57.01 38.83
C PRO A 548 -9.63 -57.07 40.32
N GLY A 549 -9.55 -55.92 41.00
CA GLY A 549 -9.84 -55.79 42.44
C GLY A 549 -9.72 -54.37 43.00
N ALA A 550 -9.10 -53.42 42.30
CA ALA A 550 -9.16 -51.98 42.60
C ALA A 550 -10.08 -51.28 41.58
N GLY A 551 -10.99 -50.42 42.03
CA GLY A 551 -12.04 -49.81 41.21
C GLY A 551 -11.54 -49.03 39.97
N PRO A 552 -12.45 -48.68 39.03
CA PRO A 552 -12.07 -48.02 37.78
C PRO A 552 -11.36 -46.68 38.04
N GLY A 553 -10.19 -46.50 37.42
CA GLY A 553 -9.48 -45.22 37.32
C GLY A 553 -8.28 -44.96 38.24
N LEU A 554 -7.88 -45.89 39.13
CA LEU A 554 -6.56 -45.82 39.79
C LEU A 554 -5.48 -46.12 38.73
N VAL A 555 -4.56 -45.18 38.51
CA VAL A 555 -3.47 -45.32 37.53
C VAL A 555 -2.32 -46.12 38.14
N TRP A 556 -1.95 -45.82 39.38
CA TRP A 556 -1.02 -46.62 40.19
C TRP A 556 -1.23 -46.37 41.68
N GLY A 557 -0.93 -47.38 42.49
CA GLY A 557 -0.94 -47.31 43.94
C GLY A 557 0.27 -48.06 44.47
N LEU A 558 1.12 -47.39 45.26
CA LEU A 558 2.33 -47.96 45.83
C LEU A 558 2.36 -47.80 47.35
N ASP A 559 2.76 -48.87 48.02
CA ASP A 559 3.10 -48.91 49.44
C ASP A 559 4.62 -48.91 49.57
N PHE A 560 5.14 -48.08 50.46
CA PHE A 560 6.57 -47.95 50.70
C PHE A 560 6.92 -48.55 52.05
N ALA A 561 7.81 -49.55 52.01
CA ALA A 561 8.33 -50.25 53.18
C ALA A 561 9.87 -50.14 53.22
N PRO A 562 10.53 -50.41 54.36
CA PRO A 562 11.99 -50.28 54.48
C PRO A 562 12.80 -51.16 53.52
N ASP A 563 12.19 -52.23 52.99
CA ASP A 563 12.75 -53.22 52.06
C ASP A 563 12.51 -52.89 50.58
N GLY A 564 11.67 -51.90 50.25
CA GLY A 564 11.41 -51.45 48.88
C GLY A 564 10.01 -50.86 48.66
N SER A 565 9.73 -50.48 47.42
CA SER A 565 8.37 -50.10 47.00
C SER A 565 7.61 -51.34 46.52
N GLN A 566 6.40 -51.53 47.03
CA GLN A 566 5.51 -52.62 46.65
C GLN A 566 4.18 -52.05 46.14
N VAL A 567 3.48 -52.84 45.34
CA VAL A 567 2.16 -52.46 44.82
C VAL A 567 1.14 -52.59 45.95
N VAL A 568 0.17 -51.68 46.03
CA VAL A 568 -0.86 -51.71 47.07
C VAL A 568 -1.67 -53.00 46.95
N VAL A 569 -1.52 -53.92 47.90
CA VAL A 569 -2.25 -55.20 47.97
C VAL A 569 -2.93 -55.41 49.33
N SER A 570 -2.45 -54.80 50.44
CA SER A 570 -3.06 -54.86 51.77
C SER A 570 -2.97 -53.50 52.52
N CYS A 571 -3.56 -53.37 53.70
CA CYS A 571 -3.65 -52.10 54.44
C CYS A 571 -2.50 -51.81 55.44
N ASP A 572 -1.49 -52.68 55.55
CA ASP A 572 -0.49 -52.64 56.63
C ASP A 572 0.85 -51.98 56.23
N SER A 573 0.80 -50.87 55.50
CA SER A 573 1.99 -50.12 55.08
C SER A 573 2.17 -48.81 55.85
N ALA A 574 3.43 -48.41 56.13
CA ALA A 574 3.73 -47.16 56.83
C ALA A 574 3.50 -45.89 55.99
N PHE A 575 3.67 -45.95 54.66
CA PHE A 575 3.44 -44.81 53.75
C PHE A 575 2.88 -45.27 52.40
N ARG A 576 1.86 -44.56 51.89
CA ARG A 576 1.16 -44.90 50.65
C ARG A 576 1.11 -43.74 49.65
N TRP A 577 1.25 -44.06 48.36
CA TRP A 577 1.03 -43.12 47.24
C TRP A 577 -0.03 -43.65 46.28
N LEU A 578 -1.13 -42.90 46.12
CA LEU A 578 -2.20 -43.17 45.15
C LEU A 578 -2.22 -42.13 44.02
N HIS A 579 -2.26 -42.57 42.77
CA HIS A 579 -2.40 -41.70 41.60
C HIS A 579 -3.68 -42.01 40.80
N PHE A 580 -4.58 -41.04 40.69
CA PHE A 580 -5.90 -41.21 40.07
C PHE A 580 -6.08 -40.50 38.72
N ASN A 581 -6.89 -41.11 37.86
CA ASN A 581 -7.41 -40.48 36.64
C ASN A 581 -8.81 -39.90 36.88
N LEU A 582 -8.92 -38.58 36.96
CA LEU A 582 -10.17 -37.84 37.19
C LEU A 582 -11.14 -37.85 36.00
N ALA A 583 -10.71 -38.30 34.81
CA ALA A 583 -11.63 -38.55 33.72
C ALA A 583 -12.59 -39.71 34.06
N ASP A 584 -12.12 -40.65 34.88
CA ASP A 584 -12.93 -41.76 35.37
C ASP A 584 -13.92 -41.30 36.45
N HIS A 585 -15.15 -41.83 36.39
CA HIS A 585 -16.19 -41.49 37.37
C HIS A 585 -15.97 -42.18 38.72
N GLY A 586 -15.50 -43.43 38.73
CA GLY A 586 -15.22 -44.18 39.95
C GLY A 586 -14.10 -43.56 40.78
N SER A 587 -13.07 -43.03 40.12
CA SER A 587 -12.00 -42.28 40.82
C SER A 587 -12.51 -41.03 41.52
N ARG A 588 -13.43 -40.29 40.89
CA ARG A 588 -14.05 -39.11 41.50
C ARG A 588 -14.92 -39.47 42.69
N MET A 589 -15.75 -40.51 42.54
CA MET A 589 -16.60 -41.04 43.62
C MET A 589 -15.77 -41.53 44.81
N TRP A 590 -14.64 -42.19 44.55
CA TRP A 590 -13.74 -42.66 45.61
C TRP A 590 -13.16 -41.49 46.42
N ILE A 591 -12.65 -40.44 45.74
CA ILE A 591 -12.11 -39.25 46.41
C ILE A 591 -13.20 -38.54 47.21
N GLU A 592 -14.44 -38.47 46.71
CA GLU A 592 -15.56 -37.84 47.40
C GLU A 592 -15.92 -38.57 48.71
N GLN A 593 -15.88 -39.91 48.70
CA GLN A 593 -16.25 -40.78 49.83
C GLN A 593 -15.08 -41.11 50.77
N ALA A 594 -13.85 -40.71 50.42
CA ALA A 594 -12.63 -40.96 51.18
C ALA A 594 -12.63 -40.24 52.53
N ALA A 595 -13.04 -40.93 53.60
CA ALA A 595 -13.12 -40.37 54.96
C ALA A 595 -11.75 -39.97 55.55
N MET A 596 -10.65 -40.50 55.01
CA MET A 596 -9.28 -40.14 55.38
C MET A 596 -8.84 -38.78 54.83
N LEU A 597 -9.58 -38.19 53.88
CA LEU A 597 -9.24 -36.88 53.30
C LEU A 597 -10.08 -35.76 53.94
N PRO A 598 -9.44 -34.68 54.43
CA PRO A 598 -10.14 -33.49 54.91
C PRO A 598 -11.10 -32.91 53.85
N PRO A 599 -12.18 -32.22 54.25
CA PRO A 599 -13.14 -31.62 53.31
C PRO A 599 -12.47 -30.73 52.25
N GLY A 600 -11.51 -29.88 52.64
CA GLY A 600 -10.79 -29.00 51.72
C GLY A 600 -9.87 -29.76 50.76
N ALA A 601 -9.26 -30.86 51.19
CA ALA A 601 -8.47 -31.73 50.33
C ALA A 601 -9.34 -32.38 49.24
N ARG A 602 -10.54 -32.85 49.59
CA ARG A 602 -11.50 -33.43 48.62
C ARG A 602 -11.99 -32.38 47.63
N GLU A 603 -12.33 -31.18 48.11
CA GLU A 603 -12.74 -30.07 47.26
C GLU A 603 -11.65 -29.71 46.24
N LEU A 604 -10.40 -29.56 46.68
CA LEU A 604 -9.28 -29.21 45.81
C LEU A 604 -8.98 -30.32 44.79
N LEU A 605 -8.99 -31.59 45.20
CA LEU A 605 -8.73 -32.73 44.31
C LEU A 605 -9.82 -32.91 43.24
N LEU A 606 -11.08 -32.56 43.54
CA LEU A 606 -12.22 -32.68 42.62
C LEU A 606 -12.53 -31.39 41.86
N ALA A 607 -11.86 -30.29 42.19
CA ALA A 607 -12.15 -28.98 41.62
C ALA A 607 -12.05 -28.97 40.09
N THR A 608 -13.04 -28.36 39.44
CA THR A 608 -13.08 -28.21 37.97
C THR A 608 -12.14 -27.11 37.47
N ASP A 609 -11.78 -26.17 38.33
CA ASP A 609 -10.81 -25.14 37.99
C ASP A 609 -9.41 -25.75 37.85
N THR A 610 -8.62 -25.16 36.97
CA THR A 610 -7.22 -25.55 36.75
C THR A 610 -6.27 -24.49 37.28
N HIS A 611 -6.76 -23.49 38.01
CA HIS A 611 -5.90 -22.44 38.56
C HIS A 611 -4.93 -23.02 39.59
N GLN A 612 -3.66 -22.63 39.49
CA GLN A 612 -2.65 -23.03 40.46
C GLN A 612 -2.95 -22.36 41.81
N ARG A 613 -3.18 -23.17 42.84
CA ARG A 613 -3.49 -22.72 44.20
C ARG A 613 -3.04 -23.76 45.21
N ALA A 614 -2.86 -23.31 46.45
CA ALA A 614 -2.53 -24.15 47.60
C ALA A 614 -3.57 -23.98 48.70
N LEU A 615 -3.74 -25.02 49.50
CA LEU A 615 -4.62 -25.08 50.66
C LEU A 615 -3.96 -25.99 51.70
N VAL A 616 -3.89 -25.54 52.95
CA VAL A 616 -3.60 -26.39 54.10
C VAL A 616 -4.92 -26.59 54.84
N ASP A 617 -5.31 -27.85 55.08
CA ASP A 617 -6.56 -28.18 55.79
C ASP A 617 -6.39 -29.51 56.54
N GLY A 618 -6.71 -29.53 57.84
CA GLY A 618 -6.74 -30.76 58.64
C GLY A 618 -5.42 -31.53 58.68
N GLY A 619 -4.27 -30.83 58.66
CA GLY A 619 -2.94 -31.45 58.60
C GLY A 619 -2.54 -31.99 57.22
N ALA A 620 -3.33 -31.71 56.17
CA ALA A 620 -3.01 -32.04 54.79
C ALA A 620 -2.54 -30.80 54.02
N ALA A 621 -1.42 -30.91 53.31
CA ALA A 621 -0.95 -29.89 52.38
C ALA A 621 -1.41 -30.23 50.96
N CYS A 622 -2.27 -29.38 50.39
CA CYS A 622 -2.89 -29.60 49.09
C CYS A 622 -2.52 -28.52 48.08
N CYS A 623 -2.30 -28.90 46.82
CA CYS A 623 -2.02 -27.94 45.76
C CYS A 623 -2.44 -28.40 44.36
N ILE A 624 -2.67 -27.42 43.49
CA ILE A 624 -2.86 -27.60 42.05
C ILE A 624 -1.67 -26.97 41.34
N LEU A 625 -1.00 -27.75 40.50
CA LEU A 625 0.17 -27.34 39.72
C LEU A 625 -0.07 -27.60 38.25
N HIS A 626 0.65 -26.87 37.40
CA HIS A 626 0.61 -27.07 35.94
C HIS A 626 1.78 -27.92 35.47
N ASP A 627 1.50 -28.82 34.55
CA ASP A 627 2.50 -29.62 33.84
C ASP A 627 2.11 -29.75 32.36
N PHE A 628 3.05 -30.16 31.52
CA PHE A 628 2.79 -30.41 30.10
C PHE A 628 2.00 -31.71 29.92
N GLU A 629 0.98 -31.64 29.07
CA GLU A 629 0.24 -32.83 28.66
C GLU A 629 1.12 -33.71 27.78
N ARG A 630 0.93 -35.02 27.93
CA ARG A 630 1.60 -36.01 27.09
C ARG A 630 0.64 -36.53 26.02
N ASP A 631 1.08 -36.50 24.78
CA ASP A 631 0.40 -37.14 23.64
C ASP A 631 1.22 -38.35 23.19
N PHE A 632 0.55 -39.37 22.63
CA PHE A 632 1.20 -40.58 22.14
C PHE A 632 1.96 -40.33 20.82
N ASP A 633 1.47 -39.39 20.01
CA ASP A 633 2.01 -39.09 18.68
C ASP A 633 3.03 -37.94 18.68
N VAL A 634 2.99 -37.07 19.69
CA VAL A 634 3.82 -35.86 19.77
C VAL A 634 4.56 -35.83 21.09
N ARG A 635 5.89 -35.95 21.03
CA ARG A 635 6.76 -35.95 22.23
C ARG A 635 6.71 -34.65 23.03
N ASP A 636 6.35 -33.53 22.40
CA ASP A 636 6.46 -32.21 22.98
C ASP A 636 5.20 -31.37 22.70
N THR A 637 4.22 -31.43 23.61
CA THR A 637 2.96 -30.72 23.45
C THR A 637 3.01 -29.37 24.16
N ALA A 638 2.47 -28.32 23.51
CA ALA A 638 2.28 -27.02 24.15
C ALA A 638 1.02 -26.97 25.04
N ARG A 639 0.33 -28.10 25.24
CA ARG A 639 -0.88 -28.19 26.07
C ARG A 639 -0.48 -28.35 27.52
N VAL A 640 -1.18 -27.65 28.40
CA VAL A 640 -0.91 -27.62 29.84
C VAL A 640 -2.08 -28.23 30.58
N GLY A 641 -1.79 -29.23 31.40
CA GLY A 641 -2.75 -29.90 32.26
C GLY A 641 -2.53 -29.56 33.73
N ALA A 642 -3.54 -29.85 34.55
CA ALA A 642 -3.50 -29.62 35.99
C ALA A 642 -3.24 -30.92 36.76
N LEU A 643 -2.14 -30.95 37.51
CA LEU A 643 -1.80 -31.96 38.50
C LEU A 643 -2.31 -31.51 39.87
N ARG A 644 -3.13 -32.34 40.51
CA ARG A 644 -3.64 -32.07 41.86
C ARG A 644 -2.93 -32.99 42.84
N VAL A 645 -2.51 -32.45 43.97
CA VAL A 645 -1.71 -33.14 44.97
C VAL A 645 -2.30 -32.87 46.35
N ALA A 646 -2.44 -33.90 47.17
CA ALA A 646 -2.76 -33.81 48.58
C ALA A 646 -1.77 -34.68 49.36
N VAL A 647 -1.06 -34.07 50.32
CA VAL A 647 -0.02 -34.71 51.13
C VAL A 647 -0.47 -34.75 52.58
N LEU A 648 -0.61 -35.96 53.13
CA LEU A 648 -0.96 -36.28 54.51
C LEU A 648 0.24 -37.00 55.19
N PRO A 649 0.24 -37.18 56.53
CA PRO A 649 1.37 -37.79 57.25
C PRO A 649 1.84 -39.16 56.73
N ASP A 650 0.90 -40.03 56.30
CA ASP A 650 1.20 -41.40 55.85
C ASP A 650 0.64 -41.68 54.44
N LEU A 651 0.12 -40.65 53.75
CA LEU A 651 -0.57 -40.80 52.46
C LEU A 651 -0.29 -39.62 51.54
N ILE A 652 0.04 -39.88 50.29
CA ILE A 652 0.01 -38.88 49.21
C ILE A 652 -1.00 -39.30 48.14
N VAL A 653 -1.89 -38.39 47.78
CA VAL A 653 -2.87 -38.57 46.71
C VAL A 653 -2.57 -37.59 45.60
N THR A 654 -2.30 -38.09 44.40
CA THR A 654 -2.14 -37.27 43.20
C THR A 654 -3.24 -37.59 42.19
N ALA A 655 -3.74 -36.59 41.49
CA ALA A 655 -4.85 -36.78 40.56
C ALA A 655 -4.70 -35.89 39.31
N ARG A 656 -5.04 -36.45 38.15
CA ARG A 656 -4.96 -35.75 36.84
C ARG A 656 -6.14 -36.10 35.95
N ARG A 657 -6.51 -35.21 35.02
CA ARG A 657 -7.55 -35.48 34.01
C ARG A 657 -6.95 -35.96 32.67
N HIS A 658 -5.80 -35.41 32.29
CA HIS A 658 -5.06 -35.76 31.08
C HIS A 658 -3.71 -36.38 31.45
N PRO A 659 -3.06 -37.18 30.58
CA PRO A 659 -1.68 -37.66 30.78
C PRO A 659 -0.70 -36.49 30.95
N LEU A 660 0.18 -36.58 31.94
CA LEU A 660 1.13 -35.53 32.31
C LEU A 660 2.56 -36.08 32.32
N GLY A 661 3.54 -35.31 31.87
CA GLY A 661 4.93 -35.75 31.75
C GLY A 661 5.60 -36.10 33.09
N SER A 662 5.36 -35.31 34.14
CA SER A 662 5.95 -35.53 35.47
C SER A 662 5.52 -36.85 36.10
N ALA A 663 4.25 -37.26 35.93
CA ALA A 663 3.74 -38.51 36.47
C ALA A 663 4.45 -39.73 35.87
N ASP A 664 4.78 -39.69 34.58
CA ASP A 664 5.50 -40.75 33.89
C ASP A 664 6.98 -40.82 34.30
N LEU A 665 7.61 -39.66 34.51
CA LEU A 665 8.98 -39.58 35.02
C LEU A 665 9.09 -40.13 36.45
N VAL A 666 8.10 -39.83 37.30
CA VAL A 666 8.02 -40.36 38.68
C VAL A 666 7.96 -41.88 38.66
N ILE A 667 7.03 -42.47 37.91
CA ILE A 667 6.88 -43.93 37.89
C ILE A 667 8.12 -44.62 37.29
N SER A 668 8.77 -44.01 36.30
CA SER A 668 10.05 -44.50 35.76
C SER A 668 11.11 -44.55 36.84
N ARG A 669 11.33 -43.44 37.57
CA ARG A 669 12.35 -43.38 38.62
C ARG A 669 12.09 -44.34 39.77
N ILE A 670 10.82 -44.56 40.13
CA ILE A 670 10.47 -45.54 41.15
C ILE A 670 10.82 -46.96 40.67
N ARG A 671 10.55 -47.30 39.41
CA ARG A 671 10.99 -48.58 38.82
C ARG A 671 12.51 -48.72 38.79
N ASP A 672 13.22 -47.62 38.57
CA ASP A 672 14.69 -47.56 38.57
C ASP A 672 15.29 -47.63 39.99
N GLY A 673 14.48 -47.84 41.03
CA GLY A 673 14.93 -48.07 42.41
C GLY A 673 15.03 -46.82 43.28
N ALA A 674 14.34 -45.72 42.92
CA ALA A 674 14.30 -44.52 43.77
C ALA A 674 13.74 -44.84 45.17
N ARG A 675 14.49 -44.50 46.21
CA ARG A 675 14.07 -44.62 47.60
C ARG A 675 13.25 -43.40 48.02
N ILE A 676 12.12 -43.63 48.67
CA ILE A 676 11.21 -42.58 49.13
C ILE A 676 10.97 -42.75 50.62
N ASP A 677 11.59 -41.87 51.41
CA ASP A 677 11.52 -41.90 52.87
C ASP A 677 10.34 -41.05 53.39
N GLY A 678 9.11 -41.42 52.98
CA GLY A 678 7.86 -40.80 53.40
C GLY A 678 7.27 -39.72 52.46
N PRO A 679 6.18 -39.05 52.86
CA PRO A 679 5.42 -38.14 51.98
C PRO A 679 6.21 -36.92 51.51
N ALA A 680 7.13 -36.40 52.33
CA ALA A 680 8.02 -35.30 51.97
C ALA A 680 8.94 -35.71 50.80
N GLY A 681 9.51 -36.91 50.84
CA GLY A 681 10.32 -37.46 49.76
C GLY A 681 9.51 -37.70 48.48
N ALA A 682 8.24 -38.12 48.61
CA ALA A 682 7.36 -38.30 47.46
C ALA A 682 7.03 -36.96 46.77
N LEU A 683 6.78 -35.91 47.56
CA LEU A 683 6.59 -34.56 47.05
C LEU A 683 7.87 -34.03 46.37
N ASP A 684 9.05 -34.22 46.98
CA ASP A 684 10.34 -33.84 46.38
C ASP A 684 10.59 -34.56 45.04
N LEU A 685 10.26 -35.85 44.96
CA LEU A 685 10.38 -36.63 43.73
C LEU A 685 9.44 -36.13 42.63
N LEU A 686 8.18 -35.85 42.98
CA LEU A 686 7.15 -35.38 42.05
C LEU A 686 7.49 -34.01 41.46
N ILE A 687 7.79 -33.05 42.33
CA ILE A 687 8.14 -31.69 41.91
C ILE A 687 9.51 -31.68 41.24
N GLY A 688 10.44 -32.52 41.68
CA GLY A 688 11.72 -32.70 41.00
C GLY A 688 11.58 -33.26 39.58
N ALA A 689 10.60 -34.12 39.32
CA ALA A 689 10.27 -34.59 37.97
C ALA A 689 9.63 -33.49 37.12
N LEU A 690 8.71 -32.70 37.70
CA LEU A 690 8.13 -31.53 37.05
C LEU A 690 9.21 -30.51 36.64
N SER A 691 10.08 -30.14 37.58
CA SER A 691 11.19 -29.21 37.31
C SER A 691 12.14 -29.74 36.24
N GLN A 692 12.44 -31.04 36.22
CA GLN A 692 13.30 -31.62 35.17
C GLN A 692 12.65 -31.55 33.79
N ASN A 693 11.34 -31.81 33.71
CA ASN A 693 10.60 -31.72 32.45
C ASN A 693 10.67 -30.29 31.88
N ILE A 694 10.43 -29.28 32.74
CA ILE A 694 10.50 -27.87 32.34
C ILE A 694 11.94 -27.46 31.98
N ASP A 695 12.94 -27.84 32.77
CA ASP A 695 14.37 -27.57 32.49
C ASP A 695 14.81 -28.12 31.13
N THR A 696 14.35 -29.32 30.76
CA THR A 696 14.63 -29.90 29.45
C THR A 696 14.10 -29.03 28.31
N VAL A 697 12.87 -28.51 28.46
CA VAL A 697 12.26 -27.63 27.45
C VAL A 697 12.97 -26.27 27.41
N VAL A 698 13.29 -25.68 28.57
CA VAL A 698 14.01 -24.39 28.65
C VAL A 698 15.39 -24.49 28.00
N ARG A 699 16.15 -25.57 28.24
CA ARG A 699 17.43 -25.83 27.58
C ARG A 699 17.30 -25.97 26.07
N GLY A 700 16.27 -26.68 25.59
CA GLY A 700 15.97 -26.78 24.16
C GLY A 700 15.72 -25.41 23.53
N LEU A 701 14.89 -24.59 24.17
CA LEU A 701 14.61 -23.23 23.69
C LEU A 701 15.84 -22.32 23.76
N SER A 702 16.69 -22.48 24.76
CA SER A 702 17.96 -21.76 24.86
C SER A 702 18.87 -22.11 23.68
N HIS A 703 18.95 -23.38 23.30
CA HIS A 703 19.72 -23.83 22.15
C HIS A 703 19.13 -23.28 20.84
N ASP A 704 17.81 -23.23 20.70
CA ASP A 704 17.15 -22.62 19.53
C ASP A 704 17.46 -21.12 19.40
N VAL A 705 17.53 -20.39 20.52
CA VAL A 705 17.93 -18.96 20.52
C VAL A 705 19.39 -18.80 20.13
N GLN A 706 20.28 -19.64 20.67
CA GLN A 706 21.71 -19.62 20.31
C GLN A 706 21.93 -19.94 18.83
N ALA A 707 21.27 -20.97 18.29
CA ALA A 707 21.34 -21.29 16.87
C ALA A 707 20.82 -20.15 15.97
N ALA A 708 19.78 -19.42 16.42
CA ALA A 708 19.27 -18.26 15.71
C ALA A 708 20.25 -17.06 15.76
N GLU A 709 20.96 -16.90 16.87
CA GLU A 709 22.02 -15.90 17.04
C GLU A 709 23.24 -16.22 16.17
N ASP A 710 23.72 -17.46 16.18
CA ASP A 710 24.83 -17.92 15.35
C ASP A 710 24.51 -17.75 13.86
N ALA A 711 23.31 -18.17 13.42
CA ALA A 711 22.86 -17.97 12.04
C ALA A 711 22.83 -16.48 11.63
N PHE A 712 22.46 -15.60 12.56
CA PHE A 712 22.51 -14.17 12.36
C PHE A 712 23.95 -13.63 12.23
N LEU A 713 24.86 -14.07 13.10
CA LEU A 713 26.27 -13.66 13.09
C LEU A 713 27.02 -14.17 11.85
N ASP A 714 26.77 -15.41 11.45
CA ASP A 714 27.40 -16.05 10.28
C ASP A 714 26.84 -15.55 8.94
N GLY A 715 25.72 -14.81 8.96
CA GLY A 715 25.08 -14.25 7.76
C GLY A 715 24.38 -15.28 6.86
N HIS A 716 24.17 -16.50 7.35
CA HIS A 716 23.49 -17.57 6.62
C HIS A 716 22.05 -17.71 7.14
N ASP A 717 21.06 -17.45 6.28
CA ASP A 717 19.62 -17.58 6.58
C ASP A 717 19.18 -16.93 7.91
N PRO A 718 19.11 -15.58 7.99
CA PRO A 718 18.72 -14.91 9.21
C PRO A 718 17.32 -15.37 9.68
N PRO A 719 17.15 -15.57 11.00
CA PRO A 719 15.94 -16.17 11.54
C PRO A 719 14.71 -15.32 11.22
N THR A 720 13.65 -15.96 10.71
CA THR A 720 12.39 -15.26 10.41
C THR A 720 11.68 -14.83 11.70
N SER A 721 10.99 -13.67 11.65
CA SER A 721 10.23 -13.16 12.81
C SER A 721 9.21 -14.16 13.35
N ARG A 722 8.68 -15.05 12.49
CA ARG A 722 7.73 -16.10 12.87
C ARG A 722 8.38 -17.18 13.75
N ALA A 723 9.63 -17.56 13.48
CA ALA A 723 10.37 -18.54 14.27
C ALA A 723 10.64 -18.02 15.68
N LEU A 724 11.14 -16.77 15.79
CA LEU A 724 11.40 -16.11 17.06
C LEU A 724 10.12 -15.89 17.90
N LEU A 725 8.99 -15.62 17.25
CA LEU A 725 7.69 -15.53 17.92
C LEU A 725 7.23 -16.87 18.52
N GLY A 726 7.56 -17.98 17.88
CA GLY A 726 7.29 -19.33 18.40
C GLY A 726 8.01 -19.57 19.73
N ILE A 727 9.32 -19.32 19.75
CA ILE A 727 10.18 -19.44 20.94
C ILE A 727 9.67 -18.54 22.07
N ARG A 728 9.39 -17.25 21.77
CA ARG A 728 8.88 -16.29 22.76
C ARG A 728 7.58 -16.75 23.42
N ARG A 729 6.62 -17.24 22.62
CA ARG A 729 5.32 -17.71 23.14
C ARG A 729 5.50 -18.86 24.12
N ARG A 730 6.44 -19.75 23.81
CA ARG A 730 6.73 -20.95 24.60
C ARG A 730 7.46 -20.62 25.91
N LEU A 731 8.47 -19.76 25.88
CA LEU A 731 9.12 -19.22 27.08
C LEU A 731 8.12 -18.50 27.98
N ALA A 732 7.24 -17.67 27.42
CA ALA A 732 6.22 -16.97 28.20
C ALA A 732 5.19 -17.93 28.84
N GLN A 733 4.91 -19.08 28.21
CA GLN A 733 4.05 -20.11 28.80
C GLN A 733 4.72 -20.80 29.99
N ILE A 734 6.01 -21.16 29.84
CA ILE A 734 6.82 -21.75 30.92
C ILE A 734 6.93 -20.80 32.11
N HIS A 735 7.25 -19.53 31.86
CA HIS A 735 7.32 -18.51 32.91
C HIS A 735 6.00 -18.41 33.70
N ARG A 736 4.84 -18.35 33.01
CA ARG A 736 3.54 -18.34 33.69
C ARG A 736 3.29 -19.60 34.54
N MET A 737 3.75 -20.77 34.08
CA MET A 737 3.62 -22.02 34.84
C MET A 737 4.49 -21.99 36.10
N LEU A 738 5.76 -21.58 35.98
CA LEU A 738 6.72 -21.51 37.08
C LEU A 738 6.36 -20.43 38.11
N ASP A 739 6.01 -19.23 37.65
CA ASP A 739 5.52 -18.13 38.50
C ASP A 739 4.24 -18.53 39.27
N GLY A 740 3.33 -19.27 38.61
CA GLY A 740 2.19 -19.92 39.27
C GLY A 740 2.61 -20.90 40.37
N ALA A 741 3.55 -21.79 40.07
CA ALA A 741 4.00 -22.83 41.00
C ALA A 741 4.74 -22.21 42.20
N GLN A 742 5.60 -21.21 41.96
CA GLN A 742 6.27 -20.48 43.03
C GLN A 742 5.28 -19.80 43.99
N ARG A 743 4.21 -19.19 43.47
CA ARG A 743 3.15 -18.64 44.34
C ARG A 743 2.49 -19.70 45.19
N VAL A 744 2.25 -20.89 44.65
CA VAL A 744 1.69 -22.03 45.39
C VAL A 744 2.60 -22.45 46.53
N PHE A 745 3.89 -22.69 46.26
CA PHE A 745 4.84 -23.12 47.30
C PHE A 745 5.12 -22.03 48.33
N ARG A 746 5.21 -20.76 47.91
CA ARG A 746 5.33 -19.62 48.83
C ARG A 746 4.10 -19.49 49.72
N ARG A 747 2.91 -19.78 49.21
CA ARG A 747 1.67 -19.77 50.01
C ARG A 747 1.68 -20.89 51.05
N LEU A 748 2.14 -22.10 50.68
CA LEU A 748 2.31 -23.21 51.63
C LEU A 748 3.34 -22.89 52.70
N GLU A 749 4.46 -22.27 52.32
CA GLU A 749 5.53 -21.85 53.24
C GLU A 749 5.06 -20.84 54.28
N GLN A 750 4.13 -19.95 53.90
CA GLN A 750 3.57 -18.90 54.76
C GLN A 750 2.39 -19.37 55.62
N ASP A 751 1.96 -20.62 55.50
CA ASP A 751 0.81 -21.15 56.20
C ASP A 751 1.24 -21.80 57.52
N ASP A 752 0.79 -21.24 58.65
CA ASP A 752 1.20 -21.67 60.00
C ASP A 752 0.73 -23.10 60.34
N GLU A 753 -0.28 -23.63 59.62
CA GLU A 753 -0.81 -24.98 59.82
C GLU A 753 -0.04 -26.04 59.00
N LEU A 754 0.98 -25.65 58.23
CA LEU A 754 1.78 -26.58 57.43
C LEU A 754 2.46 -27.62 58.34
N PRO A 755 2.37 -28.94 58.04
CA PRO A 755 3.08 -29.95 58.80
C PRO A 755 4.59 -29.70 58.83
N GLY A 756 5.19 -29.67 60.03
CA GLY A 756 6.62 -29.37 60.21
C GLY A 756 7.57 -30.33 59.47
N THR A 757 7.12 -31.54 59.13
CA THR A 757 7.87 -32.50 58.29
C THR A 757 7.98 -32.08 56.83
N LEU A 758 7.08 -31.22 56.34
CA LEU A 758 7.05 -30.73 54.95
C LEU A 758 7.73 -29.37 54.78
N GLN A 759 7.93 -28.60 55.86
CA GLN A 759 8.42 -27.22 55.79
C GLN A 759 9.75 -27.09 55.03
N SER A 760 10.76 -27.89 55.41
CA SER A 760 12.06 -27.87 54.74
C SER A 760 12.00 -28.32 53.27
N THR A 761 11.07 -29.22 52.94
CA THR A 761 10.86 -29.69 51.56
C THR A 761 10.19 -28.62 50.72
N VAL A 762 9.16 -27.96 51.24
CA VAL A 762 8.46 -26.84 50.57
C VAL A 762 9.42 -25.69 50.29
N GLU A 763 10.27 -25.32 51.26
CA GLU A 763 11.30 -24.29 51.09
C GLU A 763 12.31 -24.65 49.99
N LYS A 764 12.86 -25.87 50.05
CA LYS A 764 13.78 -26.40 49.02
C LYS A 764 13.15 -26.38 47.62
N LEU A 765 11.88 -26.78 47.50
CA LEU A 765 11.17 -26.82 46.22
C LEU A 765 10.84 -25.41 45.71
N SER A 766 10.48 -24.48 46.59
CA SER A 766 10.28 -23.06 46.27
C SER A 766 11.56 -22.46 45.66
N GLN A 767 12.71 -22.67 46.31
CA GLN A 767 14.02 -22.21 45.83
C GLN A 767 14.39 -22.84 44.47
N ARG A 768 14.12 -24.14 44.28
CA ARG A 768 14.37 -24.84 43.01
C ARG A 768 13.55 -24.26 41.86
N LEU A 769 12.27 -23.98 42.09
CA LEU A 769 11.39 -23.37 41.09
C LEU A 769 11.78 -21.91 40.79
N GLN A 770 12.33 -21.19 41.76
CA GLN A 770 12.89 -19.84 41.57
C GLN A 770 14.11 -19.84 40.64
N GLY A 771 15.05 -20.76 40.83
CA GLY A 771 16.21 -20.90 39.94
C GLY A 771 15.78 -21.16 38.49
N LEU A 772 14.84 -22.09 38.29
CA LEU A 772 14.37 -22.45 36.95
C LEU A 772 13.61 -21.33 36.23
N ASP A 773 12.86 -20.51 36.96
CA ASP A 773 12.18 -19.35 36.37
C ASP A 773 13.18 -18.24 35.99
N ALA A 774 14.21 -18.04 36.80
CA ALA A 774 15.30 -17.13 36.47
C ALA A 774 16.02 -17.55 35.18
N ASP A 775 16.26 -18.85 34.98
CA ASP A 775 16.83 -19.39 33.74
C ASP A 775 15.92 -19.11 32.53
N ALA A 776 14.60 -19.35 32.66
CA ALA A 776 13.64 -19.06 31.59
C ALA A 776 13.58 -17.56 31.23
N LEU A 777 13.63 -16.68 32.23
CA LEU A 777 13.68 -15.23 32.03
C LEU A 777 14.98 -14.77 31.38
N ALA A 778 16.12 -15.40 31.70
CA ALA A 778 17.40 -15.11 31.08
C ALA A 778 17.35 -15.40 29.56
N VAL A 779 16.82 -16.56 29.16
CA VAL A 779 16.63 -16.92 27.74
C VAL A 779 15.68 -15.94 27.04
N GLN A 780 14.60 -15.51 27.71
CA GLN A 780 13.68 -14.51 27.17
C GLN A 780 14.37 -13.14 26.98
N GLY A 781 15.30 -12.79 27.88
CA GLY A 781 16.16 -11.60 27.77
C GLY A 781 17.08 -11.67 26.55
N GLN A 782 17.77 -12.78 26.35
CA GLN A 782 18.65 -13.01 25.19
C GLN A 782 17.87 -12.91 23.87
N LEU A 783 16.69 -13.54 23.80
CA LEU A 783 15.82 -13.46 22.61
C LEU A 783 15.37 -12.02 22.30
N ARG A 784 15.15 -11.19 23.33
CA ARG A 784 14.81 -9.78 23.15
C ARG A 784 15.99 -9.00 22.57
N LEU A 785 17.19 -9.21 23.08
CA LEU A 785 18.40 -8.56 22.57
C LEU A 785 18.65 -8.92 21.11
N LEU A 786 18.57 -10.21 20.75
CA LEU A 786 18.71 -10.66 19.36
C LEU A 786 17.70 -9.98 18.42
N ARG A 787 16.45 -9.83 18.88
CA ARG A 787 15.42 -9.13 18.10
C ARG A 787 15.72 -7.65 17.92
N ASP A 788 16.13 -6.97 18.98
CA ASP A 788 16.46 -5.54 18.93
C ASP A 788 17.64 -5.30 17.96
N GLU A 789 18.62 -6.20 17.93
CA GLU A 789 19.75 -6.17 16.98
C GLU A 789 19.32 -6.41 15.52
N LEU A 790 18.43 -7.40 15.28
CA LEU A 790 17.85 -7.65 13.95
C LEU A 790 17.09 -6.42 13.41
N ASP A 791 16.30 -5.78 14.27
CA ASP A 791 15.54 -4.56 13.91
C ASP A 791 16.51 -3.40 13.61
N LEU A 792 17.60 -3.27 14.38
CA LEU A 792 18.64 -2.27 14.15
C LEU A 792 19.38 -2.49 12.83
N GLN A 793 19.80 -3.72 12.52
CA GLN A 793 20.49 -4.05 11.27
C GLN A 793 19.60 -3.82 10.04
N SER A 794 18.31 -4.20 10.11
CA SER A 794 17.32 -3.94 9.05
C SER A 794 17.15 -2.45 8.78
N ASN A 795 17.07 -1.65 9.85
CA ASN A 795 16.99 -0.19 9.75
C ASN A 795 18.26 0.42 9.16
N GLN A 796 19.45 -0.06 9.55
CA GLN A 796 20.72 0.37 8.98
C GLN A 796 20.81 0.04 7.47
N ARG A 797 20.47 -1.18 7.06
CA ARG A 797 20.46 -1.58 5.64
C ARG A 797 19.50 -0.72 4.82
N THR A 798 18.32 -0.44 5.37
CA THR A 798 17.34 0.47 4.73
C THR A 798 17.90 1.88 4.59
N ASN A 799 18.49 2.43 5.66
CA ASN A 799 19.10 3.76 5.63
C ASN A 799 20.28 3.81 4.67
N GLN A 800 21.11 2.77 4.59
CA GLN A 800 22.21 2.68 3.65
C GLN A 800 21.73 2.62 2.19
N ASN A 801 20.68 1.85 1.92
CA ASN A 801 20.06 1.81 0.59
C ASN A 801 19.49 3.18 0.19
N LEU A 802 18.78 3.84 1.11
CA LEU A 802 18.26 5.20 0.89
C LEU A 802 19.38 6.22 0.69
N TYR A 803 20.46 6.08 1.46
CA TYR A 803 21.65 6.92 1.35
C TYR A 803 22.31 6.77 -0.01
N VAL A 804 22.55 5.53 -0.48
CA VAL A 804 23.12 5.25 -1.80
C VAL A 804 22.22 5.78 -2.92
N LEU A 805 20.91 5.56 -2.83
CA LEU A 805 19.95 6.05 -3.82
C LEU A 805 19.93 7.60 -3.87
N SER A 806 19.96 8.24 -2.71
CA SER A 806 20.03 9.71 -2.60
C SER A 806 21.33 10.25 -3.20
N LEU A 807 22.44 9.55 -2.97
CA LEU A 807 23.76 9.90 -3.49
C LEU A 807 23.82 9.74 -5.01
N MET A 808 23.28 8.65 -5.56
CA MET A 808 23.16 8.46 -7.01
C MET A 808 22.27 9.52 -7.65
N THR A 809 21.15 9.85 -7.00
CA THR A 809 20.22 10.89 -7.48
C THR A 809 20.91 12.26 -7.50
N ALA A 810 21.59 12.64 -6.41
CA ALA A 810 22.34 13.89 -6.34
C ALA A 810 23.46 13.96 -7.38
N LEU A 811 24.16 12.85 -7.64
CA LEU A 811 25.22 12.76 -8.64
C LEU A 811 24.68 12.87 -10.08
N MET A 812 23.51 12.29 -10.35
CA MET A 812 22.88 12.26 -11.68
C MET A 812 22.11 13.54 -12.01
N LEU A 813 21.67 14.31 -11.02
CA LEU A 813 20.82 15.50 -11.19
C LEU A 813 21.43 16.59 -12.12
N PRO A 814 22.73 16.94 -12.02
CA PRO A 814 23.34 17.92 -12.91
C PRO A 814 23.48 17.40 -14.35
N ALA A 815 23.87 16.12 -14.52
CA ALA A 815 23.99 15.52 -15.84
C ALA A 815 22.62 15.34 -16.54
N THR A 816 21.58 15.01 -15.78
CA THR A 816 20.20 14.95 -16.26
C THR A 816 19.65 16.34 -16.61
N LEU A 817 20.03 17.39 -15.89
CA LEU A 817 19.73 18.78 -16.26
C LEU A 817 20.41 19.20 -17.57
N VAL A 818 21.71 18.87 -17.73
CA VAL A 818 22.47 19.19 -18.95
C VAL A 818 21.88 18.45 -20.16
N THR A 819 21.66 17.14 -20.05
CA THR A 819 21.02 16.35 -21.11
C THR A 819 19.59 16.79 -21.38
N GLY A 820 18.84 17.17 -20.35
CA GLY A 820 17.51 17.77 -20.48
C GLY A 820 17.54 19.08 -21.27
N LEU A 821 18.52 19.96 -21.00
CA LEU A 821 18.66 21.26 -21.65
C LEU A 821 19.06 21.16 -23.12
N PHE A 822 19.96 20.23 -23.47
CA PHE A 822 20.38 19.99 -24.86
C PHE A 822 19.45 19.02 -25.61
N GLY A 823 18.59 18.29 -24.90
CA GLY A 823 17.49 17.51 -25.48
C GLY A 823 16.28 18.37 -25.88
N MET A 824 16.24 19.64 -25.46
CA MET A 824 15.21 20.59 -25.88
C MET A 824 15.49 21.03 -27.32
N ASN A 825 14.54 20.84 -28.23
CA ASN A 825 14.72 21.22 -29.63
C ASN A 825 14.42 22.71 -29.85
N THR A 826 15.26 23.59 -29.28
CA THR A 826 15.11 25.05 -29.32
C THR A 826 16.19 25.69 -30.20
N GLY A 827 15.79 26.69 -31.01
CA GLY A 827 16.73 27.42 -31.87
C GLY A 827 17.65 28.35 -31.06
N GLY A 828 18.92 28.45 -31.46
CA GLY A 828 19.90 29.34 -30.82
C GLY A 828 20.59 28.75 -29.59
N LEU A 829 20.54 27.43 -29.40
CA LEU A 829 21.29 26.77 -28.33
C LEU A 829 22.81 26.96 -28.50
N PRO A 830 23.56 27.24 -27.42
CA PRO A 830 25.01 27.14 -27.45
C PRO A 830 25.41 25.70 -27.82
N PHE A 831 26.59 25.51 -28.41
CA PHE A 831 27.10 24.17 -28.82
C PHE A 831 26.31 23.48 -29.95
N THR A 832 25.80 24.21 -30.94
CA THR A 832 25.13 23.66 -32.14
C THR A 832 26.06 23.27 -33.30
N GLY A 833 27.38 23.43 -33.14
CA GLY A 833 28.39 23.07 -34.15
C GLY A 833 28.78 21.57 -34.14
N ALA A 834 29.64 21.15 -35.06
CA ALA A 834 30.05 19.73 -35.23
C ALA A 834 30.68 19.07 -33.99
N GLN A 835 31.25 19.86 -33.07
CA GLN A 835 31.81 19.40 -31.79
C GLN A 835 30.87 19.61 -30.59
N GLY A 836 29.65 20.05 -30.85
CA GLY A 836 28.67 20.45 -29.84
C GLY A 836 28.28 19.35 -28.86
N THR A 837 28.03 18.15 -29.39
CA THR A 837 27.73 16.94 -28.59
C THR A 837 28.88 16.59 -27.65
N LEU A 838 30.12 16.76 -28.11
CA LEU A 838 31.33 16.49 -27.33
C LEU A 838 31.50 17.51 -26.21
N ALA A 839 31.22 18.79 -26.48
CA ALA A 839 31.22 19.84 -25.47
C ALA A 839 30.10 19.66 -24.43
N ALA A 840 28.88 19.32 -24.85
CA ALA A 840 27.77 19.04 -23.93
C ALA A 840 28.03 17.81 -23.06
N ALA A 841 28.61 16.74 -23.63
CA ALA A 841 29.04 15.56 -22.88
C ALA A 841 30.15 15.89 -21.87
N ALA A 842 31.12 16.74 -22.25
CA ALA A 842 32.17 17.20 -21.34
C ALA A 842 31.62 18.05 -20.19
N VAL A 843 30.60 18.89 -20.44
CA VAL A 843 29.91 19.68 -19.41
C VAL A 843 29.11 18.76 -18.48
N ALA A 844 28.39 17.78 -19.00
CA ALA A 844 27.66 16.79 -18.19
C ALA A 844 28.61 15.97 -17.30
N ALA A 845 29.71 15.47 -17.88
CA ALA A 845 30.73 14.73 -17.14
C ALA A 845 31.44 15.63 -16.11
N GLY A 846 31.76 16.87 -16.46
CA GLY A 846 32.40 17.84 -15.57
C GLY A 846 31.52 18.25 -14.39
N THR A 847 30.22 18.42 -14.61
CA THR A 847 29.26 18.74 -13.53
C THR A 847 28.99 17.55 -12.63
N ALA A 848 28.89 16.33 -13.17
CA ALA A 848 28.83 15.10 -12.37
C ALA A 848 30.12 14.90 -11.55
N LEU A 849 31.29 15.12 -12.14
CA LEU A 849 32.58 15.04 -11.46
C LEU A 849 32.71 16.12 -10.37
N ALA A 850 32.31 17.36 -10.64
CA ALA A 850 32.31 18.43 -9.65
C ALA A 850 31.39 18.11 -8.47
N THR A 851 30.23 17.52 -8.74
CA THR A 851 29.27 17.08 -7.72
C THR A 851 29.82 15.91 -6.90
N TYR A 852 30.44 14.94 -7.56
CA TYR A 852 31.16 13.85 -6.89
C TYR A 852 32.27 14.39 -5.98
N LEU A 853 33.12 15.29 -6.48
CA LEU A 853 34.22 15.88 -5.72
C LEU A 853 33.69 16.72 -4.55
N PHE A 854 32.61 17.47 -4.74
CA PHE A 854 31.92 18.21 -3.68
C PHE A 854 31.41 17.27 -2.59
N LEU A 855 30.65 16.24 -2.96
CA LEU A 855 30.10 15.26 -2.03
C LEU A 855 31.22 14.48 -1.31
N ARG A 856 32.28 14.11 -2.02
CA ARG A 856 33.48 13.47 -1.45
C ARG A 856 34.20 14.39 -0.46
N SER A 857 34.37 15.67 -0.79
CA SER A 857 34.98 16.66 0.13
C SER A 857 34.18 16.87 1.41
N LYS A 858 32.88 16.58 1.38
CA LYS A 858 31.97 16.68 2.51
C LYS A 858 31.82 15.36 3.28
N GLY A 859 32.55 14.31 2.90
CA GLY A 859 32.53 13.01 3.59
C GLY A 859 31.32 12.15 3.27
N PHE A 860 30.61 12.41 2.17
CA PHE A 860 29.48 11.58 1.75
C PHE A 860 29.91 10.27 1.07
N PHE A 861 31.19 10.12 0.73
CA PHE A 861 31.76 8.86 0.27
C PHE A 861 32.79 8.41 1.29
N PRO A 862 32.79 7.12 1.68
CA PRO A 862 33.80 6.57 2.59
C PRO A 862 35.22 6.64 2.03
#